data_AF-A0A494X8W8-F1
#
_entry.id   AF-A0A494X8W8-F1
#
_cell.length_a   1.000
_cell.length_b   1.000
_cell.length_c   1.000
_cell.angle_alpha   90.00
_cell.angle_beta   90.00
_cell.angle_gamma   90.00
#
_symmetry.space_group_name_H-M   'P 1'
#
loop_
_entity.id
_entity.type
_entity.pdbx_description
1 polymer ?
#
loop_
_entity_poly.entity_id
_entity_poly.type
_entity_poly.pdbx_seq_one_letter_code
_entity_poly.pdbx_strand_id
1 'polypeptide(L)'
;MIGDGFSKAFLSTDMDSQHGAQAASKAEPPTALASVWYSPERHGSVVAFERSADHHTFIVEVGVALAGLIKFARYRCDNHVAIAHNLQEFRNRVVNCADSFYSTTREVLYGVGKQLLDQLCRLIAEVGDDVKGNDPRMCACRAAVEELARGLDKCAPAAVSHLASAVRCLMLASDGVRAASWQGKEQLAKALILESVRANHARESGYLAYEIHYYNAYANRIAERIGLPAVDDIFTRSLRISETQFDRCEELVKSKLTPGHLALMLGDECLADASERLSRALEMPVHQLRAGFSYDDKAVDAVKLVMDELDRKYGKGTCKDGSILEFDVEDPALCRLHRDPSLLALNILDAQRTDGLLDPQYQRKLVEKWTVAGHSPNSKYTVGVWHHERELVWATLNDEAEPLRVSHLEKLKGLKASLSPEARELSAAIVRRVIDNEDSKKLQNLSIEWLDEHHVDRLIDKLDGAQFLTFLAAKSSDGYPRLYEAMRHDHVDVVRVFAKAAARGLTRGVIDDKQFVDLMAAMSEDGTPALHAALVNGHDGTVDAFINEVSAALEQRAIGSDQFVTLLSAKSSEGYPGLYEAMKRNHVKAVKEFVIVVAQGFRRGVIDAKECVDLMAAMSGDGTPALHAALANGHLGTVNAFIERLVQMSFYSPRITGDQFVTLLSARSSEGNPGLYEAMAHNHADVVKKFALSVRGAREMDVISAGQFVDLMAAMSKDGKPALHAALANGHDRTVDEFVITVLNAHKEGLISSDERLTLLAAKSNEGYPGLHEAMRHNHVDVVGVFAKAAAYELIFGTIDAKQFVDLMAAMSEDGTPALHAALTNGHADAVKAFIDEVWRALMYRVISSDQFVTLLAAKNREGCPGLYEAMRHNHVDAVSVFEKAAEEGLRRGVIDAKQFAELTAATPTNGRLGLREALSEGHAGVRRGVLEGGNSGV
;
A
#
# COMPACT_ATOMS: atom_id res chain seq x y z
N MET A 1 18.97 -1.85 -27.48
CA MET A 1 18.90 -3.15 -28.17
C MET A 1 18.58 -4.22 -27.13
N ILE A 2 18.15 -5.43 -27.51
CA ILE A 2 18.04 -6.56 -26.57
C ILE A 2 19.46 -7.04 -26.26
N GLY A 3 19.82 -7.23 -24.99
CA GLY A 3 21.13 -7.76 -24.60
C GLY A 3 22.25 -6.73 -24.37
N ASP A 4 21.95 -5.53 -23.86
CA ASP A 4 23.00 -4.58 -23.43
C ASP A 4 24.06 -5.30 -22.56
N GLY A 5 25.33 -5.23 -22.97
CA GLY A 5 26.45 -5.85 -22.26
C GLY A 5 27.04 -7.12 -22.92
N PHE A 6 26.32 -7.78 -23.83
CA PHE A 6 26.91 -8.84 -24.67
C PHE A 6 27.63 -8.25 -25.88
N SER A 7 28.66 -8.95 -26.38
CA SER A 7 29.29 -8.55 -27.63
C SER A 7 28.30 -8.72 -28.79
N LYS A 8 28.35 -7.81 -29.78
CA LYS A 8 27.49 -7.91 -30.98
C LYS A 8 27.61 -9.28 -31.67
N ALA A 9 28.81 -9.85 -31.66
CA ALA A 9 29.12 -11.17 -32.18
C ALA A 9 28.39 -12.33 -31.47
N PHE A 10 28.00 -12.14 -30.20
CA PHE A 10 27.26 -13.14 -29.42
C PHE A 10 25.73 -12.97 -29.54
N LEU A 11 25.25 -11.76 -29.82
CA LEU A 11 23.81 -11.47 -29.98
C LEU A 11 23.30 -11.69 -31.39
N SER A 12 24.13 -11.43 -32.38
CA SER A 12 23.77 -11.43 -33.79
C SER A 12 24.44 -12.56 -34.56
N THR A 13 23.78 -13.00 -35.64
CA THR A 13 24.44 -13.73 -36.72
C THR A 13 25.30 -12.81 -37.61
N ASP A 14 25.11 -11.49 -37.52
CA ASP A 14 25.89 -10.44 -38.20
C ASP A 14 27.14 -10.01 -37.42
N MET A 15 28.30 -10.20 -38.05
CA MET A 15 29.64 -9.87 -37.52
C MET A 15 30.14 -8.53 -38.08
N ASP A 16 29.47 -7.41 -37.78
CA ASP A 16 30.02 -6.07 -38.07
C ASP A 16 30.51 -5.40 -36.78
N SER A 17 31.75 -5.74 -36.36
CA SER A 17 32.75 -4.82 -35.78
C SER A 17 33.90 -5.58 -35.11
N GLN A 18 34.86 -6.08 -35.89
CA GLN A 18 36.16 -6.53 -35.37
C GLN A 18 37.32 -5.59 -35.72
N HIS A 19 37.06 -4.43 -36.33
CA HIS A 19 38.12 -3.47 -36.66
C HIS A 19 38.12 -2.29 -35.68
N GLY A 20 38.70 -2.50 -34.51
CA GLY A 20 38.99 -1.40 -33.58
C GLY A 20 39.22 -1.82 -32.14
N ALA A 21 40.34 -2.51 -31.86
CA ALA A 21 41.17 -2.39 -30.64
C ALA A 21 41.93 -3.70 -30.35
N GLN A 22 43.03 -3.94 -31.08
CA GLN A 22 44.17 -4.69 -30.56
C GLN A 22 45.42 -4.33 -31.37
N ALA A 23 46.15 -3.32 -30.89
CA ALA A 23 47.53 -3.09 -31.27
C ALA A 23 48.36 -3.13 -29.98
N ALA A 24 48.89 -4.31 -29.64
CA ALA A 24 50.21 -4.46 -29.01
C ALA A 24 50.59 -5.95 -28.83
N SER A 25 51.56 -6.41 -29.65
CA SER A 25 52.54 -7.49 -29.40
C SER A 25 52.00 -8.94 -29.29
N LYS A 26 52.43 -9.96 -30.05
CA LYS A 26 53.59 -10.19 -30.94
C LYS A 26 53.33 -11.48 -31.77
N ALA A 27 53.87 -11.51 -32.99
CA ALA A 27 54.11 -12.64 -33.91
C ALA A 27 52.92 -13.26 -34.70
N GLU A 28 52.85 -12.89 -35.99
CA GLU A 28 52.10 -13.49 -37.12
C GLU A 28 52.44 -14.97 -37.39
N PRO A 29 51.56 -15.80 -38.03
CA PRO A 29 51.05 -15.61 -39.43
C PRO A 29 49.60 -16.09 -39.69
N PRO A 30 49.09 -16.06 -40.95
CA PRO A 30 48.96 -14.96 -41.89
C PRO A 30 47.48 -14.53 -42.08
N THR A 31 47.24 -13.22 -42.05
CA THR A 31 46.21 -12.47 -42.83
C THR A 31 44.88 -13.18 -43.14
N ALA A 32 43.91 -13.08 -42.23
CA ALA A 32 42.49 -13.18 -42.58
C ALA A 32 42.09 -11.92 -43.34
N LEU A 33 42.05 -12.01 -44.68
CA LEU A 33 41.37 -11.03 -45.53
C LEU A 33 39.92 -10.86 -45.02
N ALA A 34 39.48 -9.61 -44.88
CA ALA A 34 38.12 -9.32 -44.44
C ALA A 34 37.12 -9.94 -45.43
N SER A 35 36.39 -10.97 -45.00
CA SER A 35 35.35 -11.65 -45.78
C SER A 35 34.33 -10.64 -46.29
N VAL A 36 33.83 -10.82 -47.51
CA VAL A 36 32.93 -9.87 -48.17
C VAL A 36 31.51 -10.43 -48.18
N TRP A 37 30.54 -9.66 -47.68
CA TRP A 37 29.11 -9.99 -47.66
C TRP A 37 28.24 -8.77 -47.98
N TYR A 38 26.96 -9.01 -48.29
CA TYR A 38 26.00 -7.93 -48.53
C TYR A 38 25.51 -7.30 -47.21
N SER A 39 25.55 -5.98 -47.14
CA SER A 39 24.95 -5.16 -46.08
C SER A 39 24.21 -3.98 -46.71
N PRO A 40 22.95 -3.69 -46.32
CA PRO A 40 22.19 -2.54 -46.83
C PRO A 40 22.89 -1.20 -46.60
N GLU A 41 23.62 -1.08 -45.51
CA GLU A 41 24.31 0.15 -45.09
C GLU A 41 25.54 0.46 -45.96
N ARG A 42 26.25 -0.57 -46.40
CA ARG A 42 27.41 -0.44 -47.31
C ARG A 42 27.03 -0.39 -48.79
N HIS A 43 26.00 -1.13 -49.19
CA HIS A 43 25.75 -1.43 -50.60
C HIS A 43 24.39 -0.95 -51.12
N GLY A 44 23.50 -0.48 -50.24
CA GLY A 44 22.19 0.07 -50.59
C GLY A 44 21.17 -1.01 -50.98
N SER A 45 21.28 -1.56 -52.20
CA SER A 45 20.38 -2.63 -52.69
C SER A 45 21.18 -3.81 -53.22
N VAL A 46 20.60 -5.01 -53.19
CA VAL A 46 21.28 -6.23 -53.70
C VAL A 46 21.68 -6.09 -55.17
N VAL A 47 20.88 -5.39 -55.97
CA VAL A 47 21.18 -5.15 -57.39
C VAL A 47 22.41 -4.24 -57.56
N ALA A 48 22.66 -3.33 -56.61
CA ALA A 48 23.87 -2.51 -56.58
C ALA A 48 25.09 -3.32 -56.13
N PHE A 49 24.92 -4.24 -55.16
CA PHE A 49 25.96 -5.18 -54.75
C PHE A 49 26.36 -6.13 -55.88
N GLU A 50 25.41 -6.76 -56.57
CA GLU A 50 25.69 -7.67 -57.72
C GLU A 50 26.50 -7.01 -58.84
N ARG A 51 26.48 -5.67 -58.93
CA ARG A 51 27.23 -4.85 -59.90
C ARG A 51 28.56 -4.31 -59.37
N SER A 52 28.86 -4.50 -58.09
CA SER A 52 30.09 -4.01 -57.46
C SER A 52 31.25 -5.00 -57.63
N ALA A 53 32.48 -4.53 -57.42
CA ALA A 53 33.66 -5.40 -57.39
C ALA A 53 33.61 -6.42 -56.22
N ASP A 54 32.91 -6.06 -55.13
CA ASP A 54 32.77 -6.87 -53.93
C ASP A 54 31.97 -8.16 -54.18
N HIS A 55 31.03 -8.15 -55.12
CA HIS A 55 30.28 -9.36 -55.48
C HIS A 55 31.14 -10.43 -56.16
N HIS A 56 32.17 -10.03 -56.91
CA HIS A 56 33.10 -10.99 -57.50
C HIS A 56 33.91 -11.70 -56.42
N THR A 57 34.39 -10.96 -55.42
CA THR A 57 35.09 -11.51 -54.24
C THR A 57 34.18 -12.43 -53.43
N PHE A 58 32.93 -12.01 -53.19
CA PHE A 58 31.91 -12.83 -52.54
C PHE A 58 31.70 -14.19 -53.21
N ILE A 59 31.53 -14.23 -54.54
CA ILE A 59 31.33 -15.48 -55.29
C ILE A 59 32.55 -16.41 -55.14
N VAL A 60 33.76 -15.87 -55.21
CA VAL A 60 34.99 -16.63 -55.06
C VAL A 60 35.07 -17.23 -53.65
N GLU A 61 34.82 -16.44 -52.61
CA GLU A 61 34.87 -16.89 -51.22
C GLU A 61 33.80 -17.95 -50.91
N VAL A 62 32.55 -17.77 -51.35
CA VAL A 62 31.49 -18.79 -51.23
C VAL A 62 31.93 -20.09 -51.92
N GLY A 63 32.52 -19.98 -53.11
CA GLY A 63 33.05 -21.12 -53.86
C GLY A 63 34.15 -21.87 -53.10
N VAL A 64 35.06 -21.15 -52.42
CA VAL A 64 36.13 -21.73 -51.60
C VAL A 64 35.56 -22.41 -50.36
N ALA A 65 34.64 -21.77 -49.64
CA ALA A 65 33.99 -22.33 -48.45
C ALA A 65 33.27 -23.65 -48.77
N LEU A 66 32.44 -23.66 -49.82
CA LEU A 66 31.73 -24.87 -50.25
C LEU A 66 32.68 -25.97 -50.74
N ALA A 67 33.78 -25.61 -51.43
CA ALA A 67 34.80 -26.58 -51.82
C ALA A 67 35.51 -27.20 -50.59
N GLY A 68 35.75 -26.41 -49.55
CA GLY A 68 36.26 -26.87 -48.26
C GLY A 68 35.31 -27.89 -47.60
N LEU A 69 34.01 -27.61 -47.58
CA LEU A 69 33.00 -28.53 -47.05
C LEU A 69 32.87 -29.82 -47.87
N ILE A 70 32.95 -29.74 -49.19
CA ILE A 70 32.97 -30.93 -50.07
C ILE A 70 34.22 -31.77 -49.79
N LYS A 71 35.38 -31.14 -49.59
CA LYS A 71 36.61 -31.83 -49.21
C LYS A 71 36.43 -32.54 -47.86
N PHE A 72 35.92 -31.83 -46.85
CA PHE A 72 35.64 -32.40 -45.53
C PHE A 72 34.70 -33.62 -45.61
N ALA A 73 33.58 -33.49 -46.33
CA ALA A 73 32.60 -34.56 -46.50
C ALA A 73 33.21 -35.82 -47.14
N ARG A 74 34.07 -35.66 -48.16
CA ARG A 74 34.75 -36.79 -48.83
C ARG A 74 35.66 -37.60 -47.91
N TYR A 75 36.29 -36.95 -46.93
CA TYR A 75 37.23 -37.62 -46.02
C TYR A 75 36.56 -38.18 -44.76
N ARG A 76 35.41 -37.64 -44.35
CA ARG A 76 34.85 -37.90 -43.01
C ARG A 76 33.39 -38.37 -43.00
N CYS A 77 32.60 -38.20 -44.06
CA CYS A 77 31.17 -38.57 -44.10
C CYS A 77 30.90 -39.80 -44.99
N ASP A 78 29.97 -40.66 -44.57
CA ASP A 78 29.62 -41.87 -45.33
C ASP A 78 28.82 -41.53 -46.60
N ASN A 79 27.89 -40.58 -46.53
CA ASN A 79 27.05 -40.14 -47.66
C ASN A 79 27.67 -38.99 -48.48
N HIS A 80 28.99 -38.98 -48.61
CA HIS A 80 29.74 -37.88 -49.22
C HIS A 80 29.34 -37.54 -50.67
N VAL A 81 28.82 -38.51 -51.44
CA VAL A 81 28.39 -38.31 -52.84
C VAL A 81 27.16 -37.42 -52.93
N ALA A 82 26.12 -37.72 -52.13
CA ALA A 82 24.89 -36.92 -52.10
C ALA A 82 25.15 -35.52 -51.50
N ILE A 83 25.99 -35.44 -50.47
CA ILE A 83 26.40 -34.18 -49.85
C ILE A 83 27.14 -33.29 -50.86
N ALA A 84 28.11 -33.85 -51.59
CA ALA A 84 28.86 -33.11 -52.59
C ALA A 84 27.99 -32.63 -53.75
N HIS A 85 27.02 -33.44 -54.18
CA HIS A 85 26.04 -33.06 -55.20
C HIS A 85 25.22 -31.84 -54.77
N ASN A 86 24.62 -31.89 -53.58
CA ASN A 86 23.76 -30.80 -53.09
C ASN A 86 24.53 -29.50 -52.84
N LEU A 87 25.77 -29.58 -52.34
CA LEU A 87 26.64 -28.41 -52.17
C LEU A 87 27.09 -27.81 -53.52
N GLN A 88 27.34 -28.63 -54.54
CA GLN A 88 27.66 -28.16 -55.89
C GLN A 88 26.44 -27.54 -56.58
N GLU A 89 25.27 -28.12 -56.40
CA GLU A 89 24.03 -27.57 -56.96
C GLU A 89 23.69 -26.23 -56.33
N PHE A 90 23.82 -26.11 -55.00
CA PHE A 90 23.72 -24.83 -54.31
C PHE A 90 24.74 -23.80 -54.82
N ARG A 91 26.01 -24.19 -55.02
CA ARG A 91 27.02 -23.32 -55.63
C ARG A 91 26.59 -22.81 -57.01
N ASN A 92 26.07 -23.68 -57.86
CA ASN A 92 25.63 -23.30 -59.20
C ASN A 92 24.44 -22.33 -59.14
N ARG A 93 23.48 -22.57 -58.23
CA ARG A 93 22.30 -21.69 -58.02
C ARG A 93 22.69 -20.31 -57.45
N VAL A 94 23.76 -20.20 -56.67
CA VAL A 94 24.27 -18.93 -56.14
C VAL A 94 25.08 -18.15 -57.19
N VAL A 95 25.80 -18.84 -58.08
CA VAL A 95 26.66 -18.23 -59.12
C VAL A 95 25.86 -17.83 -60.37
N ASN A 96 24.85 -18.61 -60.77
CA ASN A 96 24.04 -18.33 -61.96
C ASN A 96 22.82 -17.47 -61.61
N CYS A 97 22.99 -16.14 -61.63
CA CYS A 97 21.92 -15.16 -61.36
C CYS A 97 20.73 -15.18 -62.37
N ALA A 98 20.84 -15.97 -63.45
CA ALA A 98 19.81 -16.08 -64.50
C ALA A 98 18.63 -16.98 -64.10
N ASP A 99 18.82 -17.92 -63.17
CA ASP A 99 17.74 -18.74 -62.63
C ASP A 99 17.08 -18.03 -61.46
N SER A 100 15.79 -17.72 -61.60
CA SER A 100 15.00 -16.94 -60.63
C SER A 100 14.75 -17.66 -59.28
N PHE A 101 15.46 -18.75 -59.00
CA PHE A 101 15.19 -19.68 -57.89
C PHE A 101 15.29 -19.01 -56.50
N TYR A 102 16.22 -18.06 -56.30
CA TYR A 102 16.37 -17.30 -55.04
C TYR A 102 16.00 -15.80 -55.17
N SER A 103 15.33 -15.41 -56.25
CA SER A 103 15.12 -13.99 -56.65
C SER A 103 14.47 -13.08 -55.62
N THR A 104 13.58 -13.59 -54.76
CA THR A 104 12.84 -12.78 -53.76
C THR A 104 13.55 -12.64 -52.41
N THR A 105 14.68 -13.32 -52.20
CA THR A 105 15.32 -13.45 -50.86
C THR A 105 16.85 -13.40 -50.93
N ARG A 106 17.40 -12.84 -52.03
CA ARG A 106 18.85 -12.69 -52.26
C ARG A 106 19.55 -11.87 -51.17
N GLU A 107 18.84 -10.88 -50.61
CA GLU A 107 19.37 -10.02 -49.55
C GLU A 107 19.80 -10.84 -48.33
N VAL A 108 18.95 -11.78 -47.92
CA VAL A 108 19.18 -12.65 -46.76
C VAL A 108 20.29 -13.66 -47.03
N LEU A 109 20.36 -14.19 -48.26
CA LEU A 109 21.36 -15.19 -48.63
C LEU A 109 22.78 -14.59 -48.76
N TYR A 110 22.90 -13.39 -49.33
CA TYR A 110 24.20 -12.72 -49.55
C TYR A 110 24.73 -12.01 -48.30
N GLY A 111 23.87 -11.65 -47.36
CA GLY A 111 24.27 -11.16 -46.03
C GLY A 111 24.44 -12.32 -45.06
N VAL A 112 23.38 -12.57 -44.27
CA VAL A 112 23.34 -13.54 -43.17
C VAL A 112 23.76 -14.96 -43.60
N GLY A 113 23.32 -15.41 -44.77
CA GLY A 113 23.65 -16.76 -45.28
C GLY A 113 25.15 -16.98 -45.46
N LYS A 114 25.88 -15.97 -45.95
CA LYS A 114 27.34 -16.03 -46.15
C LYS A 114 28.11 -16.02 -44.84
N GLN A 115 27.68 -15.19 -43.89
CA GLN A 115 28.30 -15.12 -42.57
C GLN A 115 28.17 -16.45 -41.81
N LEU A 116 26.99 -17.07 -41.86
CA LEU A 116 26.76 -18.39 -41.29
C LEU A 116 27.61 -19.47 -41.95
N LEU A 117 27.77 -19.41 -43.29
CA LEU A 117 28.63 -20.35 -44.02
C LEU A 117 30.11 -20.20 -43.60
N ASP A 118 30.60 -18.97 -43.45
CA ASP A 118 31.98 -18.71 -43.02
C ASP A 118 32.20 -19.11 -41.56
N GLN A 119 31.20 -18.92 -40.70
CA GLN A 119 31.23 -19.37 -39.32
C GLN A 119 31.24 -20.91 -39.23
N LEU A 120 30.42 -21.59 -40.02
CA LEU A 120 30.40 -23.05 -40.11
C LEU A 120 31.78 -23.58 -40.50
N CYS A 121 32.40 -23.00 -41.52
CA CYS A 121 33.72 -23.41 -41.98
C CYS A 121 34.80 -23.17 -40.91
N ARG A 122 34.73 -22.05 -40.17
CA ARG A 122 35.64 -21.77 -39.05
C ARG A 122 35.47 -22.78 -37.92
N LEU A 123 34.25 -23.05 -37.49
CA LEU A 123 33.97 -24.02 -36.41
C LEU A 123 34.45 -25.43 -36.78
N ILE A 124 34.29 -25.85 -38.04
CA ILE A 124 34.80 -27.13 -38.51
C ILE A 124 36.34 -27.14 -38.51
N ALA A 125 36.98 -26.03 -38.89
CA ALA A 125 38.44 -25.91 -38.88
C ALA A 125 39.03 -25.89 -37.46
N GLU A 126 38.33 -25.30 -36.49
CA GLU A 126 38.75 -25.23 -35.08
C GLU A 126 38.80 -26.60 -34.39
N VAL A 127 37.98 -27.56 -34.82
CA VAL A 127 38.04 -28.93 -34.29
C VAL A 127 39.37 -29.61 -34.65
N GLY A 128 40.02 -29.20 -35.75
CA GLY A 128 41.32 -29.70 -36.18
C GLY A 128 41.27 -31.09 -36.83
N ASP A 129 42.18 -31.34 -37.77
CA ASP A 129 42.25 -32.59 -38.52
C ASP A 129 42.71 -33.80 -37.67
N ASP A 130 43.33 -33.57 -36.51
CA ASP A 130 43.94 -34.59 -35.66
C ASP A 130 42.94 -35.32 -34.73
N VAL A 131 41.66 -34.92 -34.73
CA VAL A 131 40.63 -35.51 -33.86
C VAL A 131 40.13 -36.86 -34.42
N LYS A 132 40.06 -37.86 -33.55
CA LYS A 132 39.60 -39.22 -33.87
C LYS A 132 38.14 -39.22 -34.36
N GLY A 133 37.82 -40.10 -35.30
CA GLY A 133 36.49 -40.15 -35.95
C GLY A 133 35.30 -40.47 -35.03
N ASN A 134 35.53 -40.98 -33.81
CA ASN A 134 34.47 -41.23 -32.82
C ASN A 134 34.37 -40.14 -31.73
N ASP A 135 35.14 -39.06 -31.82
CA ASP A 135 34.99 -37.92 -30.91
C ASP A 135 33.62 -37.25 -31.14
N PRO A 136 32.86 -36.95 -30.08
CA PRO A 136 31.55 -36.29 -30.17
C PRO A 136 31.56 -35.02 -31.02
N ARG A 137 32.64 -34.23 -30.99
CA ARG A 137 32.79 -32.99 -31.77
C ARG A 137 32.89 -33.29 -33.27
N MET A 138 33.61 -34.35 -33.63
CA MET A 138 33.73 -34.78 -35.03
C MET A 138 32.44 -35.44 -35.53
N CYS A 139 31.72 -36.17 -34.68
CA CYS A 139 30.37 -36.65 -34.96
C CYS A 139 29.40 -35.50 -35.24
N ALA A 140 29.45 -34.43 -34.44
CA ALA A 140 28.64 -33.24 -34.65
C ALA A 140 29.00 -32.48 -35.95
N CYS A 141 30.29 -32.39 -36.31
CA CYS A 141 30.71 -31.84 -37.60
C CYS A 141 30.10 -32.60 -38.78
N ARG A 142 30.10 -33.93 -38.73
CA ARG A 142 29.48 -34.76 -39.78
C ARG A 142 27.98 -34.54 -39.85
N ALA A 143 27.30 -34.59 -38.71
CA ALA A 143 25.86 -34.36 -38.63
C ALA A 143 25.46 -32.97 -39.13
N ALA A 144 26.21 -31.92 -38.79
CA ALA A 144 25.95 -30.55 -39.23
C ALA A 144 26.10 -30.38 -40.75
N VAL A 145 27.13 -30.99 -41.36
CA VAL A 145 27.33 -30.96 -42.82
C VAL A 145 26.26 -31.78 -43.55
N GLU A 146 25.83 -32.90 -42.99
CA GLU A 146 24.73 -33.72 -43.52
C GLU A 146 23.37 -33.02 -43.45
N GLU A 147 23.07 -32.37 -42.32
CA GLU A 147 21.84 -31.59 -42.11
C GLU A 147 21.78 -30.40 -43.07
N LEU A 148 22.90 -29.68 -43.21
CA LEU A 148 23.05 -28.60 -44.16
C LEU A 148 22.76 -29.10 -45.59
N ALA A 149 23.44 -30.16 -46.02
CA ALA A 149 23.29 -30.68 -47.38
C ALA A 149 21.87 -31.16 -47.71
N ARG A 150 21.10 -31.65 -46.72
CA ARG A 150 19.67 -31.96 -46.89
C ARG A 150 18.80 -30.71 -47.04
N GLY A 151 19.18 -29.60 -46.42
CA GLY A 151 18.43 -28.35 -46.43
C GLY A 151 18.64 -27.47 -47.66
N LEU A 152 19.81 -27.57 -48.30
CA LEU A 152 20.24 -26.66 -49.38
C LEU A 152 19.48 -26.84 -50.71
N ASP A 153 18.75 -27.93 -50.91
CA ASP A 153 17.89 -28.12 -52.10
C ASP A 153 16.58 -27.31 -52.03
N LYS A 154 16.28 -26.68 -50.89
CA LYS A 154 15.07 -25.88 -50.66
C LYS A 154 15.25 -24.40 -51.03
N CYS A 155 14.18 -23.60 -50.87
CA CYS A 155 14.19 -22.15 -51.10
C CYS A 155 15.17 -21.39 -50.17
N ALA A 156 15.56 -20.16 -50.52
CA ALA A 156 16.66 -19.44 -49.85
C ALA A 156 16.47 -19.24 -48.32
N PRO A 157 15.27 -18.88 -47.82
CA PRO A 157 15.03 -18.80 -46.37
C PRO A 157 15.24 -20.15 -45.66
N ALA A 158 14.85 -21.25 -46.30
CA ALA A 158 15.09 -22.58 -45.77
C ALA A 158 16.59 -22.90 -45.77
N ALA A 159 17.34 -22.57 -46.82
CA ALA A 159 18.79 -22.78 -46.87
C ALA A 159 19.52 -22.04 -45.73
N VAL A 160 19.18 -20.77 -45.47
CA VAL A 160 19.74 -19.97 -44.37
C VAL A 160 19.35 -20.55 -42.99
N SER A 161 18.11 -21.04 -42.83
CA SER A 161 17.68 -21.71 -41.61
C SER A 161 18.46 -23.01 -41.33
N HIS A 162 18.74 -23.82 -42.35
CA HIS A 162 19.53 -25.05 -42.17
C HIS A 162 21.02 -24.74 -41.92
N LEU A 163 21.56 -23.67 -42.52
CA LEU A 163 22.89 -23.14 -42.17
C LEU A 163 22.97 -22.72 -40.70
N ALA A 164 21.98 -21.95 -40.22
CA ALA A 164 21.89 -21.55 -38.82
C ALA A 164 21.77 -22.76 -37.89
N SER A 165 20.96 -23.77 -38.26
CA SER A 165 20.82 -25.01 -37.49
C SER A 165 22.12 -25.81 -37.44
N ALA A 166 22.86 -25.90 -38.54
CA ALA A 166 24.13 -26.62 -38.60
C ALA A 166 25.22 -25.94 -37.75
N VAL A 167 25.32 -24.61 -37.83
CA VAL A 167 26.19 -23.80 -36.96
C VAL A 167 25.81 -24.00 -35.49
N ARG A 168 24.51 -23.94 -35.16
CA ARG A 168 23.99 -24.17 -33.81
C ARG A 168 24.34 -25.56 -33.28
N CYS A 169 24.12 -26.62 -34.07
CA CYS A 169 24.47 -28.00 -33.67
C CYS A 169 25.96 -28.15 -33.36
N LEU A 170 26.83 -27.46 -34.11
CA LEU A 170 28.26 -27.45 -33.84
C LEU A 170 28.63 -26.68 -32.58
N MET A 171 28.01 -25.51 -32.38
CA MET A 171 28.24 -24.70 -31.17
C MET A 171 27.75 -25.42 -29.90
N LEU A 172 26.68 -26.20 -29.98
CA LEU A 172 26.17 -27.01 -28.86
C LEU A 172 26.99 -28.29 -28.61
N ALA A 173 27.78 -28.74 -29.59
CA ALA A 173 28.60 -29.94 -29.47
C ALA A 173 30.05 -29.66 -29.04
N SER A 174 30.50 -28.40 -29.08
CA SER A 174 31.75 -28.00 -28.46
C SER A 174 31.61 -28.00 -26.94
N ASP A 175 32.58 -28.54 -26.21
CA ASP A 175 32.70 -28.39 -24.77
C ASP A 175 33.33 -27.02 -24.43
N GLY A 176 32.88 -26.35 -23.37
CA GLY A 176 33.48 -25.10 -22.85
C GLY A 176 32.55 -23.88 -22.79
N VAL A 177 33.11 -22.71 -22.43
CA VAL A 177 32.32 -21.53 -22.02
C VAL A 177 31.43 -20.98 -23.13
N ARG A 178 31.84 -21.08 -24.41
CA ARG A 178 31.01 -20.67 -25.56
C ARG A 178 29.73 -21.47 -25.68
N ALA A 179 29.87 -22.79 -25.65
CA ALA A 179 28.76 -23.70 -25.82
C ALA A 179 27.79 -23.62 -24.65
N ALA A 180 28.33 -23.60 -23.42
CA ALA A 180 27.53 -23.39 -22.21
C ALA A 180 26.79 -22.04 -22.26
N SER A 181 27.48 -20.95 -22.65
CA SER A 181 26.86 -19.63 -22.76
C SER A 181 25.78 -19.57 -23.84
N TRP A 182 26.00 -20.23 -24.97
CA TRP A 182 25.01 -20.29 -26.04
C TRP A 182 23.78 -21.10 -25.60
N GLN A 183 23.97 -22.30 -25.07
CA GLN A 183 22.89 -23.15 -24.56
C GLN A 183 22.10 -22.45 -23.45
N GLY A 184 22.79 -21.83 -22.49
CA GLY A 184 22.18 -21.06 -21.42
C GLY A 184 21.38 -19.86 -21.95
N LYS A 185 21.86 -19.17 -22.99
CA LYS A 185 21.12 -18.08 -23.64
C LYS A 185 19.82 -18.59 -24.25
N GLU A 186 19.83 -19.73 -24.93
CA GLU A 186 18.60 -20.31 -25.51
C GLU A 186 17.61 -20.71 -24.41
N GLN A 187 18.10 -21.33 -23.33
CA GLN A 187 17.28 -21.74 -22.19
C GLN A 187 16.68 -20.54 -21.46
N LEU A 188 17.47 -19.49 -21.21
CA LEU A 188 17.01 -18.25 -20.57
C LEU A 188 15.99 -17.53 -21.45
N ALA A 189 16.26 -17.35 -22.73
CA ALA A 189 15.29 -16.77 -23.66
C ALA A 189 13.98 -17.57 -23.67
N LYS A 190 14.07 -18.90 -23.74
CA LYS A 190 12.90 -19.79 -23.70
C LYS A 190 12.10 -19.63 -22.41
N ALA A 191 12.77 -19.60 -21.26
CA ALA A 191 12.13 -19.43 -19.96
C ALA A 191 11.37 -18.08 -19.86
N LEU A 192 12.00 -17.00 -20.32
CA LEU A 192 11.41 -15.64 -20.31
C LEU A 192 10.22 -15.49 -21.27
N ILE A 193 10.29 -16.12 -22.45
CA ILE A 193 9.16 -16.16 -23.39
C ILE A 193 7.99 -16.94 -22.76
N LEU A 194 8.26 -18.11 -22.17
CA LEU A 194 7.23 -18.92 -21.51
C LEU A 194 6.62 -18.20 -20.30
N GLU A 195 7.41 -17.44 -19.53
CA GLU A 195 6.92 -16.57 -18.45
C GLU A 195 5.89 -15.56 -18.99
N SER A 196 6.23 -14.89 -20.10
CA SER A 196 5.34 -13.93 -20.77
C SER A 196 4.06 -14.58 -21.31
N VAL A 197 4.20 -15.75 -21.95
CA VAL A 197 3.09 -16.53 -22.50
C VAL A 197 2.10 -16.92 -21.39
N ARG A 198 2.61 -17.42 -20.26
CA ARG A 198 1.77 -17.79 -19.10
C ARG A 198 1.11 -16.57 -18.48
N ALA A 199 1.82 -15.47 -18.30
CA ALA A 199 1.27 -14.24 -17.74
C ALA A 199 0.10 -13.70 -18.59
N ASN A 200 0.19 -13.81 -19.92
CA ASN A 200 -0.82 -13.31 -20.84
C ASN A 200 -1.98 -14.29 -21.09
N HIS A 201 -1.73 -15.60 -21.11
CA HIS A 201 -2.67 -16.59 -21.65
C HIS A 201 -3.06 -17.73 -20.69
N ALA A 202 -2.46 -17.86 -19.50
CA ALA A 202 -2.73 -19.01 -18.61
C ALA A 202 -4.18 -19.10 -18.09
N ARG A 203 -4.96 -18.01 -18.22
CA ARG A 203 -6.39 -17.97 -17.84
C ARG A 203 -7.34 -18.28 -19.03
N GLU A 204 -6.80 -18.48 -20.23
CA GLU A 204 -7.59 -18.81 -21.43
C GLU A 204 -8.01 -20.28 -21.46
N SER A 205 -9.21 -20.55 -21.95
CA SER A 205 -9.72 -21.92 -22.10
C SER A 205 -8.93 -22.65 -23.19
N GLY A 206 -8.37 -23.82 -22.87
CA GLY A 206 -7.59 -24.64 -23.82
C GLY A 206 -6.10 -24.29 -23.92
N TYR A 207 -5.59 -23.37 -23.09
CA TYR A 207 -4.18 -22.91 -23.09
C TYR A 207 -3.15 -24.05 -23.17
N LEU A 208 -3.32 -25.11 -22.37
CA LEU A 208 -2.37 -26.23 -22.31
C LEU A 208 -2.11 -26.90 -23.68
N ALA A 209 -3.10 -26.90 -24.58
CA ALA A 209 -2.96 -27.45 -25.92
C ALA A 209 -2.28 -26.49 -26.90
N TYR A 210 -2.22 -25.19 -26.59
CA TYR A 210 -1.71 -24.13 -27.47
C TYR A 210 -0.45 -23.42 -26.93
N GLU A 211 0.06 -23.76 -25.73
CA GLU A 211 1.24 -23.13 -25.10
C GLU A 211 2.44 -23.11 -26.06
N ILE A 212 2.67 -24.21 -26.79
CA ILE A 212 3.79 -24.31 -27.73
C ILE A 212 3.62 -23.40 -28.95
N HIS A 213 2.39 -23.20 -29.43
CA HIS A 213 2.09 -22.33 -30.57
C HIS A 213 2.21 -20.86 -30.18
N TYR A 214 1.74 -20.50 -28.97
CA TYR A 214 1.99 -19.17 -28.40
C TYR A 214 3.49 -18.93 -28.25
N TYR A 215 4.23 -19.86 -27.64
CA TYR A 215 5.68 -19.78 -27.53
C TYR A 215 6.35 -19.53 -28.89
N ASN A 216 6.02 -20.33 -29.91
CA ASN A 216 6.59 -20.17 -31.26
C ASN A 216 6.28 -18.79 -31.87
N ALA A 217 5.06 -18.26 -31.65
CA ALA A 217 4.69 -16.93 -32.15
C ALA A 217 5.50 -15.81 -31.47
N TYR A 218 5.65 -15.83 -30.14
CA TYR A 218 6.50 -14.88 -29.42
C TYR A 218 7.99 -15.05 -29.75
N ALA A 219 8.48 -16.30 -29.83
CA ALA A 219 9.86 -16.60 -30.16
C ALA A 219 10.22 -16.09 -31.57
N ASN A 220 9.36 -16.31 -32.56
CA ASN A 220 9.58 -15.84 -33.93
C ASN A 220 9.68 -14.32 -34.03
N ARG A 221 8.94 -13.57 -33.18
CA ARG A 221 8.97 -12.11 -33.16
C ARG A 221 10.33 -11.56 -32.71
N ILE A 222 11.01 -12.26 -31.81
CA ILE A 222 12.28 -11.80 -31.21
C ILE A 222 13.50 -12.56 -31.73
N ALA A 223 13.31 -13.68 -32.44
CA ALA A 223 14.32 -14.61 -32.95
C ALA A 223 15.54 -13.93 -33.60
N GLU A 224 15.30 -13.03 -34.56
CA GLU A 224 16.35 -12.27 -35.26
C GLU A 224 17.20 -11.42 -34.30
N ARG A 225 16.57 -10.80 -33.30
CA ARG A 225 17.22 -9.87 -32.35
C ARG A 225 18.06 -10.58 -31.30
N ILE A 226 17.80 -11.85 -31.04
CA ILE A 226 18.52 -12.67 -30.06
C ILE A 226 19.33 -13.81 -30.71
N GLY A 227 19.42 -13.86 -32.04
CA GLY A 227 20.19 -14.87 -32.77
C GLY A 227 19.63 -16.30 -32.64
N LEU A 228 18.33 -16.46 -32.42
CA LEU A 228 17.66 -17.76 -32.43
C LEU A 228 17.00 -18.02 -33.79
N PRO A 229 16.92 -19.28 -34.26
CA PRO A 229 16.23 -19.60 -35.51
C PRO A 229 14.71 -19.48 -35.33
N ALA A 230 14.04 -18.91 -36.34
CA ALA A 230 12.57 -18.92 -36.40
C ALA A 230 12.05 -20.35 -36.64
N VAL A 231 10.97 -20.71 -35.96
CA VAL A 231 10.29 -22.00 -36.08
C VAL A 231 9.08 -21.85 -37.00
N ASP A 232 9.00 -22.67 -38.05
CA ASP A 232 7.85 -22.69 -38.95
C ASP A 232 6.69 -23.47 -38.28
N ASP A 233 5.66 -22.73 -37.86
CA ASP A 233 4.48 -23.27 -37.17
C ASP A 233 3.21 -22.66 -37.76
N ILE A 234 2.39 -23.52 -38.35
CA ILE A 234 1.16 -23.17 -39.07
C ILE A 234 0.12 -22.45 -38.20
N PHE A 235 0.14 -22.64 -36.88
CA PHE A 235 -0.85 -22.07 -35.97
C PHE A 235 -0.50 -20.65 -35.53
N THR A 236 0.75 -20.21 -35.71
CA THR A 236 1.22 -18.87 -35.28
C THR A 236 0.43 -17.73 -35.94
N ARG A 237 -0.05 -17.93 -37.17
CA ARG A 237 -0.83 -16.93 -37.92
C ARG A 237 -2.29 -16.80 -37.47
N SER A 238 -2.82 -17.80 -36.77
CA SER A 238 -4.21 -17.81 -36.30
C SER A 238 -4.38 -17.37 -34.84
N LEU A 239 -3.27 -17.17 -34.10
CA LEU A 239 -3.30 -16.71 -32.72
C LEU A 239 -3.57 -15.21 -32.65
N ARG A 240 -4.45 -14.79 -31.74
CA ARG A 240 -4.79 -13.39 -31.51
C ARG A 240 -3.89 -12.81 -30.41
N ILE A 241 -2.67 -12.42 -30.79
CA ILE A 241 -1.70 -11.75 -29.89
C ILE A 241 -1.66 -10.26 -30.27
N SER A 242 -1.81 -9.36 -29.30
CA SER A 242 -1.72 -7.91 -29.53
C SER A 242 -0.28 -7.42 -29.62
N GLU A 243 -0.03 -6.31 -30.33
CA GLU A 243 1.30 -5.67 -30.32
C GLU A 243 1.77 -5.33 -28.90
N THR A 244 0.87 -4.87 -28.03
CA THR A 244 1.19 -4.60 -26.62
C THR A 244 1.67 -5.82 -25.84
N GLN A 245 1.20 -7.02 -26.20
CA GLN A 245 1.66 -8.27 -25.59
C GLN A 245 3.06 -8.65 -26.11
N PHE A 246 3.32 -8.46 -27.42
CA PHE A 246 4.65 -8.62 -27.99
C PHE A 246 5.66 -7.64 -27.38
N ASP A 247 5.31 -6.36 -27.29
CA ASP A 247 6.17 -5.31 -26.72
C ASP A 247 6.55 -5.63 -25.26
N ARG A 248 5.59 -6.08 -24.44
CA ARG A 248 5.87 -6.52 -23.06
C ARG A 248 6.81 -7.70 -22.97
N CYS A 249 6.63 -8.70 -23.85
CA CYS A 249 7.51 -9.86 -23.91
C CYS A 249 8.92 -9.43 -24.33
N GLU A 250 9.01 -8.55 -25.32
CA GLU A 250 10.28 -8.01 -25.78
C GLU A 250 11.01 -7.22 -24.69
N GLU A 251 10.28 -6.38 -23.94
CA GLU A 251 10.82 -5.61 -22.81
C GLU A 251 11.27 -6.51 -21.66
N LEU A 252 10.53 -7.58 -21.36
CA LEU A 252 10.93 -8.59 -20.36
C LEU A 252 12.22 -9.30 -20.79
N VAL A 253 12.29 -9.78 -22.04
CA VAL A 253 13.48 -10.44 -22.57
C VAL A 253 14.66 -9.46 -22.59
N LYS A 254 14.45 -8.20 -23.00
CA LYS A 254 15.48 -7.17 -23.00
C LYS A 254 16.03 -6.86 -21.62
N SER A 255 15.17 -6.81 -20.61
CA SER A 255 15.56 -6.43 -19.25
C SER A 255 16.22 -7.58 -18.47
N LYS A 256 15.92 -8.84 -18.80
CA LYS A 256 16.42 -10.03 -18.08
C LYS A 256 17.43 -10.87 -18.86
N LEU A 257 17.49 -10.81 -20.20
CA LEU A 257 18.50 -11.50 -21.00
C LEU A 257 19.80 -10.69 -21.03
N THR A 258 20.54 -10.78 -19.93
CA THR A 258 21.74 -9.99 -19.70
C THR A 258 22.92 -10.89 -19.33
N PRO A 259 24.18 -10.44 -19.51
CA PRO A 259 25.35 -11.25 -19.13
C PRO A 259 25.32 -11.71 -17.68
N GLY A 260 24.94 -10.84 -16.74
CA GLY A 260 24.88 -11.18 -15.32
C GLY A 260 23.86 -12.27 -15.01
N HIS A 261 22.67 -12.20 -15.60
CA HIS A 261 21.63 -13.20 -15.39
C HIS A 261 21.97 -14.53 -16.06
N LEU A 262 22.54 -14.50 -17.28
CA LEU A 262 23.03 -15.70 -17.94
C LEU A 262 24.10 -16.41 -17.11
N ALA A 263 25.09 -15.65 -16.61
CA ALA A 263 26.14 -16.21 -15.78
C ALA A 263 25.61 -16.76 -14.44
N LEU A 264 24.59 -16.12 -13.85
CA LEU A 264 23.91 -16.65 -12.67
C LEU A 264 23.18 -17.96 -12.94
N MET A 265 22.45 -18.06 -14.06
CA MET A 265 21.80 -19.31 -14.47
C MET A 265 22.82 -20.43 -14.65
N LEU A 266 23.90 -20.17 -15.39
CA LEU A 266 24.96 -21.15 -15.62
C LEU A 266 25.69 -21.50 -14.32
N GLY A 267 25.88 -20.53 -13.43
CA GLY A 267 26.43 -20.76 -12.11
C GLY A 267 25.53 -21.66 -11.25
N ASP A 268 24.21 -21.50 -11.34
CA ASP A 268 23.24 -22.33 -10.63
C ASP A 268 23.23 -23.77 -11.16
N GLU A 269 23.22 -23.94 -12.49
CA GLU A 269 23.37 -25.25 -13.14
C GLU A 269 24.70 -25.91 -12.78
N CYS A 270 25.80 -25.15 -12.80
CA CYS A 270 27.12 -25.62 -12.42
C CYS A 270 27.17 -26.04 -10.94
N LEU A 271 26.55 -25.27 -10.04
CA LEU A 271 26.48 -25.61 -8.62
C LEU A 271 25.61 -26.84 -8.37
N ALA A 272 24.51 -26.99 -9.10
CA ALA A 272 23.64 -28.17 -9.04
C ALA A 272 24.38 -29.43 -9.53
N ASP A 273 25.07 -29.34 -10.67
CA ASP A 273 25.92 -30.41 -11.20
C ASP A 273 27.04 -30.77 -10.21
N ALA A 274 27.71 -29.77 -9.65
CA ALA A 274 28.74 -29.96 -8.63
C ALA A 274 28.18 -30.66 -7.40
N SER A 275 27.01 -30.20 -6.91
CA SER A 275 26.32 -30.78 -5.74
C SER A 275 26.00 -32.25 -5.95
N GLU A 276 25.42 -32.60 -7.10
CA GLU A 276 25.00 -33.96 -7.40
C GLU A 276 26.21 -34.90 -7.58
N ARG A 277 27.25 -34.44 -8.30
CA ARG A 277 28.45 -35.23 -8.53
C ARG A 277 29.28 -35.42 -7.26
N LEU A 278 29.45 -34.38 -6.45
CA LEU A 278 30.10 -34.49 -5.14
C LEU A 278 29.31 -35.40 -4.20
N SER A 279 27.97 -35.30 -4.21
CA SER A 279 27.10 -36.20 -3.44
C SER A 279 27.31 -37.66 -3.83
N ARG A 280 27.45 -37.97 -5.13
CA ARG A 280 27.77 -39.31 -5.62
C ARG A 280 29.20 -39.75 -5.28
N ALA A 281 30.19 -38.87 -5.45
CA ALA A 281 31.60 -39.21 -5.23
C ALA A 281 31.94 -39.42 -3.75
N LEU A 282 31.30 -38.66 -2.86
CA LEU A 282 31.49 -38.73 -1.40
C LEU A 282 30.48 -39.65 -0.70
N GLU A 283 29.47 -40.15 -1.42
CA GLU A 283 28.37 -40.96 -0.87
C GLU A 283 27.60 -40.25 0.25
N MET A 284 27.53 -38.91 0.18
CA MET A 284 26.87 -38.07 1.17
C MET A 284 25.72 -37.30 0.52
N PRO A 285 24.53 -37.23 1.12
CA PRO A 285 23.45 -36.42 0.58
C PRO A 285 23.80 -34.93 0.63
N VAL A 286 23.33 -34.17 -0.37
CA VAL A 286 23.68 -32.74 -0.56
C VAL A 286 23.45 -31.88 0.69
N HIS A 287 22.42 -32.18 1.50
CA HIS A 287 22.16 -31.43 2.73
C HIS A 287 23.28 -31.58 3.78
N GLN A 288 23.97 -32.71 3.83
CA GLN A 288 25.14 -32.92 4.69
C GLN A 288 26.37 -32.19 4.15
N LEU A 289 26.60 -32.23 2.82
CA LEU A 289 27.67 -31.46 2.18
C LEU A 289 27.52 -29.94 2.41
N ARG A 290 26.28 -29.46 2.47
CA ARG A 290 25.94 -28.06 2.79
C ARG A 290 25.94 -27.73 4.29
N ALA A 291 26.01 -28.72 5.16
CA ALA A 291 26.12 -28.54 6.62
C ALA A 291 27.57 -28.56 7.09
N GLY A 292 28.43 -29.33 6.41
CA GLY A 292 29.86 -29.42 6.66
C GLY A 292 30.36 -30.84 6.55
N PHE A 293 31.51 -31.02 5.91
CA PHE A 293 32.20 -32.30 5.79
C PHE A 293 33.71 -32.12 5.93
N SER A 294 34.39 -33.20 6.30
CA SER A 294 35.85 -33.22 6.45
C SER A 294 36.51 -33.15 5.08
N TYR A 295 37.43 -32.20 4.90
CA TYR A 295 38.24 -32.04 3.70
C TYR A 295 39.49 -32.92 3.78
N ASP A 296 39.27 -34.24 3.77
CA ASP A 296 40.32 -35.26 3.78
C ASP A 296 40.87 -35.56 2.37
N ASP A 297 41.89 -36.43 2.26
CA ASP A 297 42.50 -36.77 0.97
C ASP A 297 41.48 -37.32 -0.05
N LYS A 298 40.46 -38.06 0.43
CA LYS A 298 39.36 -38.56 -0.41
C LYS A 298 38.50 -37.41 -0.94
N ALA A 299 38.20 -36.41 -0.11
CA ALA A 299 37.47 -35.21 -0.51
C ALA A 299 38.27 -34.37 -1.52
N VAL A 300 39.57 -34.22 -1.33
CA VAL A 300 40.46 -33.49 -2.27
C VAL A 300 40.43 -34.14 -3.65
N ASP A 301 40.56 -35.47 -3.72
CA ASP A 301 40.55 -36.20 -4.99
C ASP A 301 39.17 -36.15 -5.67
N ALA A 302 38.09 -36.29 -4.89
CA ALA A 302 36.72 -36.18 -5.40
C ALA A 302 36.44 -34.78 -5.96
N VAL A 303 36.85 -33.73 -5.24
CA VAL A 303 36.67 -32.34 -5.68
C VAL A 303 37.45 -32.08 -6.96
N LYS A 304 38.74 -32.44 -7.03
CA LYS A 304 39.53 -32.29 -8.26
C LYS A 304 38.91 -32.98 -9.47
N LEU A 305 38.43 -34.22 -9.30
CA LEU A 305 37.78 -34.96 -10.38
C LEU A 305 36.52 -34.25 -10.87
N VAL A 306 35.66 -33.80 -9.95
CA VAL A 306 34.43 -33.06 -10.29
C VAL A 306 34.77 -31.74 -10.97
N MET A 307 35.79 -31.03 -10.49
CA MET A 307 36.25 -29.77 -11.09
C MET A 307 36.74 -29.97 -12.53
N ASP A 308 37.55 -31.00 -12.79
CA ASP A 308 38.04 -31.31 -14.14
C ASP A 308 36.90 -31.68 -15.12
N GLU A 309 35.79 -32.23 -14.62
CA GLU A 309 34.60 -32.51 -15.41
C GLU A 309 33.75 -31.25 -15.65
N LEU A 310 33.61 -30.39 -14.66
CA LEU A 310 32.90 -29.11 -14.78
C LEU A 310 33.66 -28.14 -15.69
N ASP A 311 34.99 -28.08 -15.59
CA ASP A 311 35.84 -27.26 -16.47
C ASP A 311 35.77 -27.74 -17.92
N ARG A 312 35.53 -29.03 -18.17
CA ARG A 312 35.23 -29.54 -19.52
C ARG A 312 33.90 -28.99 -20.02
N LYS A 313 32.83 -29.07 -19.21
CA LYS A 313 31.48 -28.65 -19.63
C LYS A 313 31.33 -27.13 -19.75
N TYR A 314 31.75 -26.38 -18.73
CA TYR A 314 31.55 -24.93 -18.62
C TYR A 314 32.77 -24.10 -19.05
N GLY A 315 33.94 -24.72 -19.25
CA GLY A 315 35.16 -24.07 -19.70
C GLY A 315 36.20 -23.91 -18.59
N LYS A 316 37.49 -23.96 -18.96
CA LYS A 316 38.61 -23.90 -18.01
C LYS A 316 38.59 -22.62 -17.18
N GLY A 317 38.74 -22.76 -15.87
CA GLY A 317 38.83 -21.63 -14.93
C GLY A 317 37.49 -21.01 -14.54
N THR A 318 36.37 -21.60 -14.97
CA THR A 318 35.03 -21.23 -14.50
C THR A 318 34.75 -21.78 -13.09
N CYS A 319 35.34 -22.92 -12.76
CA CYS A 319 35.23 -23.54 -11.45
C CYS A 319 36.54 -23.35 -10.68
N LYS A 320 36.48 -22.69 -9.52
CA LYS A 320 37.60 -22.59 -8.57
C LYS A 320 37.18 -23.16 -7.22
N ASP A 321 38.13 -23.71 -6.46
CA ASP A 321 37.85 -24.35 -5.16
C ASP A 321 37.05 -23.43 -4.23
N GLY A 322 37.51 -22.19 -4.04
CA GLY A 322 36.83 -21.17 -3.21
C GLY A 322 35.54 -20.60 -3.79
N SER A 323 35.11 -21.04 -4.98
CA SER A 323 33.81 -20.66 -5.58
C SER A 323 32.75 -21.75 -5.41
N ILE A 324 33.17 -22.97 -5.09
CA ILE A 324 32.28 -24.11 -4.81
C ILE A 324 32.26 -24.44 -3.32
N LEU A 325 33.40 -24.30 -2.63
CA LEU A 325 33.59 -24.67 -1.24
C LEU A 325 33.92 -23.47 -0.37
N GLU A 326 33.26 -23.41 0.78
CA GLU A 326 33.60 -22.53 1.90
C GLU A 326 34.40 -23.33 2.93
N PHE A 327 35.58 -22.85 3.30
CA PHE A 327 36.38 -23.43 4.38
C PHE A 327 36.08 -22.73 5.69
N ASP A 328 35.97 -23.50 6.78
CA ASP A 328 35.77 -22.91 8.10
C ASP A 328 37.06 -22.18 8.55
N VAL A 329 36.89 -21.00 9.15
CA VAL A 329 38.00 -20.14 9.56
C VAL A 329 38.70 -20.69 10.81
N GLU A 330 37.97 -21.42 11.66
CA GLU A 330 38.48 -21.99 12.91
C GLU A 330 39.01 -23.42 12.72
N ASP A 331 38.41 -24.18 11.79
CA ASP A 331 38.86 -25.52 11.44
C ASP A 331 39.01 -25.69 9.91
N PRO A 332 40.22 -25.50 9.35
CA PRO A 332 40.48 -25.64 7.92
C PRO A 332 40.20 -27.04 7.36
N ALA A 333 40.10 -28.06 8.22
CA ALA A 333 39.73 -29.40 7.83
C ALA A 333 38.22 -29.56 7.61
N LEU A 334 37.40 -28.57 7.98
CA LEU A 334 35.96 -28.55 7.72
C LEU A 334 35.64 -27.64 6.54
N CYS A 335 34.95 -28.18 5.53
CA CYS A 335 34.47 -27.41 4.40
C CYS A 335 32.98 -27.62 4.16
N ARG A 336 32.33 -26.66 3.51
CA ARG A 336 30.91 -26.65 3.19
C ARG A 336 30.71 -26.31 1.73
N LEU A 337 29.74 -26.96 1.09
CA LEU A 337 29.32 -26.60 -0.25
C LEU A 337 28.55 -25.28 -0.22
N HIS A 338 28.94 -24.31 -1.05
CA HIS A 338 28.21 -23.06 -1.21
C HIS A 338 26.76 -23.31 -1.66
N ARG A 339 25.88 -22.38 -1.30
CA ARG A 339 24.45 -22.42 -1.64
C ARG A 339 24.07 -21.38 -2.69
N ASP A 340 24.95 -20.42 -2.95
CA ASP A 340 24.74 -19.32 -3.87
C ASP A 340 25.69 -19.41 -5.07
N PRO A 341 25.17 -19.32 -6.31
CA PRO A 341 25.99 -19.39 -7.50
C PRO A 341 26.78 -18.10 -7.81
N SER A 342 26.67 -17.03 -7.02
CA SER A 342 27.27 -15.72 -7.37
C SER A 342 28.77 -15.77 -7.67
N LEU A 343 29.56 -16.51 -6.89
CA LEU A 343 31.01 -16.64 -7.15
C LEU A 343 31.32 -17.42 -8.43
N LEU A 344 30.56 -18.48 -8.70
CA LEU A 344 30.65 -19.23 -9.96
C LEU A 344 30.23 -18.36 -11.14
N ALA A 345 29.17 -17.57 -10.99
CA ALA A 345 28.72 -16.62 -11.99
C ALA A 345 29.79 -15.57 -12.32
N LEU A 346 30.54 -15.09 -11.32
CA LEU A 346 31.68 -14.17 -11.56
C LEU A 346 32.80 -14.84 -12.34
N ASN A 347 33.17 -16.08 -11.99
CA ASN A 347 34.18 -16.82 -12.74
C ASN A 347 33.72 -17.09 -14.18
N ILE A 348 32.43 -17.41 -14.38
CA ILE A 348 31.83 -17.60 -15.71
C ILE A 348 31.86 -16.29 -16.49
N LEU A 349 31.52 -15.15 -15.88
CA LEU A 349 31.63 -13.83 -16.53
C LEU A 349 33.08 -13.49 -16.92
N ASP A 350 34.05 -13.81 -16.07
CA ASP A 350 35.46 -13.58 -16.38
C ASP A 350 35.94 -14.49 -17.53
N ALA A 351 35.48 -15.74 -17.56
CA ALA A 351 35.73 -16.65 -18.68
C ALA A 351 35.06 -16.17 -19.98
N GLN A 352 33.80 -15.70 -19.91
CA GLN A 352 33.09 -15.09 -21.03
C GLN A 352 33.78 -13.82 -21.54
N ARG A 353 34.34 -13.00 -20.64
CA ARG A 353 35.13 -11.81 -20.99
C ARG A 353 36.41 -12.19 -21.72
N THR A 354 37.14 -13.17 -21.19
CA THR A 354 38.40 -13.67 -21.78
C THR A 354 38.19 -14.22 -23.18
N ASP A 355 37.03 -14.83 -23.41
CA ASP A 355 36.65 -15.45 -24.68
C ASP A 355 35.93 -14.49 -25.66
N GLY A 356 35.75 -13.22 -25.29
CA GLY A 356 35.23 -12.16 -26.17
C GLY A 356 33.70 -12.10 -26.32
N LEU A 357 32.97 -12.72 -25.40
CA LEU A 357 31.50 -12.82 -25.44
C LEU A 357 30.79 -11.58 -24.86
N LEU A 358 31.52 -10.72 -24.15
CA LEU A 358 31.01 -9.51 -23.49
C LEU A 358 31.45 -8.23 -24.21
N ASP A 359 30.64 -7.18 -24.11
CA ASP A 359 31.03 -5.84 -24.55
C ASP A 359 32.18 -5.31 -23.66
N PRO A 360 33.26 -4.73 -24.22
CA PRO A 360 34.35 -4.14 -23.43
C PRO A 360 33.93 -3.06 -22.41
N GLN A 361 32.79 -2.39 -22.65
CA GLN A 361 32.23 -1.39 -21.73
C GLN A 361 31.45 -2.02 -20.56
N TYR A 362 31.20 -3.33 -20.58
CA TYR A 362 30.50 -4.05 -19.52
C TYR A 362 31.38 -4.22 -18.28
N GLN A 363 31.14 -3.38 -17.29
CA GLN A 363 31.90 -3.34 -16.03
C GLN A 363 31.01 -3.52 -14.81
N ARG A 364 31.61 -4.05 -13.74
CA ARG A 364 30.98 -4.08 -12.41
C ARG A 364 30.72 -2.67 -11.90
N LYS A 365 29.63 -2.48 -11.19
CA LYS A 365 29.28 -1.21 -10.55
C LYS A 365 29.41 -1.34 -9.04
N LEU A 366 29.91 -0.30 -8.40
CA LEU A 366 30.06 -0.25 -6.94
C LEU A 366 28.73 0.16 -6.31
N VAL A 367 28.26 -0.61 -5.32
CA VAL A 367 27.16 -0.18 -4.45
C VAL A 367 27.72 0.71 -3.35
N GLU A 368 28.71 0.21 -2.60
CA GLU A 368 29.36 0.94 -1.49
C GLU A 368 30.71 0.29 -1.12
N LYS A 369 31.69 1.07 -0.62
CA LYS A 369 32.99 0.55 -0.14
C LYS A 369 33.40 1.21 1.17
N TRP A 370 33.82 0.42 2.16
CA TRP A 370 34.27 0.90 3.47
C TRP A 370 35.54 0.18 3.94
N THR A 371 36.21 0.74 4.95
CA THR A 371 37.43 0.17 5.55
C THR A 371 37.17 -0.35 6.95
N VAL A 372 37.61 -1.57 7.23
CA VAL A 372 37.50 -2.23 8.54
C VAL A 372 38.90 -2.27 9.19
N ALA A 373 39.00 -1.83 10.44
CA ALA A 373 40.22 -1.98 11.24
C ALA A 373 40.38 -3.45 11.66
N GLY A 374 41.53 -4.03 11.37
CA GLY A 374 41.87 -5.40 11.71
C GLY A 374 42.39 -5.56 13.14
N HIS A 375 42.70 -6.80 13.51
CA HIS A 375 43.18 -7.19 14.84
C HIS A 375 44.56 -6.62 15.22
N SER A 376 45.24 -5.91 14.32
CA SER A 376 46.50 -5.22 14.59
C SER A 376 46.36 -3.74 14.26
N PRO A 377 46.98 -2.82 15.01
CA PRO A 377 46.83 -1.37 14.84
C PRO A 377 47.20 -0.84 13.44
N ASN A 378 47.88 -1.64 12.61
CA ASN A 378 48.23 -1.33 11.22
C ASN A 378 47.53 -2.19 10.14
N SER A 379 46.70 -3.18 10.48
CA SER A 379 45.96 -3.93 9.46
C SER A 379 44.62 -3.25 9.19
N LYS A 380 44.41 -2.77 7.96
CA LYS A 380 43.12 -2.26 7.49
C LYS A 380 42.70 -3.11 6.30
N TYR A 381 41.49 -3.63 6.34
CA TYR A 381 40.91 -4.41 5.25
C TYR A 381 39.84 -3.56 4.57
N THR A 382 39.72 -3.66 3.24
CA THR A 382 38.68 -2.93 2.49
C THR A 382 37.56 -3.87 2.10
N VAL A 383 36.32 -3.53 2.47
CA VAL A 383 35.13 -4.28 2.09
C VAL A 383 34.34 -3.46 1.08
N GLY A 384 33.94 -4.06 -0.04
CA GLY A 384 33.14 -3.42 -1.07
C GLY A 384 31.97 -4.31 -1.49
N VAL A 385 30.78 -3.74 -1.68
CA VAL A 385 29.63 -4.44 -2.25
C VAL A 385 29.48 -3.99 -3.69
N TRP A 386 29.41 -4.96 -4.59
CA TRP A 386 29.43 -4.75 -6.03
C TRP A 386 28.28 -5.47 -6.68
N HIS A 387 27.85 -4.96 -7.83
CA HIS A 387 26.82 -5.60 -8.62
C HIS A 387 27.13 -5.58 -10.12
N HIS A 388 26.60 -6.59 -10.78
CA HIS A 388 26.41 -6.65 -12.21
C HIS A 388 24.89 -6.65 -12.43
N GLU A 389 24.38 -5.53 -12.97
CA GLU A 389 22.96 -5.35 -13.26
C GLU A 389 22.10 -5.55 -12.00
N ARG A 390 20.92 -6.16 -12.09
CA ARG A 390 19.95 -6.24 -10.99
C ARG A 390 20.06 -7.51 -10.12
N GLU A 391 20.63 -8.60 -10.65
CA GLU A 391 20.52 -9.94 -10.04
C GLU A 391 21.84 -10.45 -9.43
N LEU A 392 22.99 -10.08 -10.00
CA LEU A 392 24.30 -10.57 -9.56
C LEU A 392 24.95 -9.56 -8.63
N VAL A 393 25.01 -9.89 -7.34
CA VAL A 393 25.53 -9.01 -6.29
C VAL A 393 26.45 -9.81 -5.36
N TRP A 394 27.58 -9.24 -4.99
CA TRP A 394 28.58 -9.90 -4.14
C TRP A 394 29.36 -8.90 -3.29
N ALA A 395 30.12 -9.41 -2.32
CA ALA A 395 31.04 -8.61 -1.52
C ALA A 395 32.49 -8.88 -1.94
N THR A 396 33.38 -7.93 -1.66
CA THR A 396 34.82 -8.12 -1.82
C THR A 396 35.54 -7.78 -0.54
N LEU A 397 36.45 -8.64 -0.09
CA LEU A 397 37.41 -8.37 0.98
C LEU A 397 38.80 -8.19 0.36
N ASN A 398 39.39 -7.01 0.48
CA ASN A 398 40.66 -6.66 -0.20
C ASN A 398 40.64 -6.94 -1.71
N ASP A 399 39.52 -6.62 -2.36
CA ASP A 399 39.26 -6.85 -3.78
C ASP A 399 39.15 -8.33 -4.21
N GLU A 400 39.23 -9.30 -3.27
CA GLU A 400 38.86 -10.70 -3.49
C GLU A 400 37.36 -10.92 -3.28
N ALA A 401 36.70 -11.62 -4.19
CA ALA A 401 35.26 -11.83 -4.14
C ALA A 401 34.85 -12.86 -3.07
N GLU A 402 33.85 -12.51 -2.27
CA GLU A 402 33.25 -13.38 -1.24
C GLU A 402 31.71 -13.28 -1.25
N PRO A 403 31.01 -14.29 -0.70
CA PRO A 403 29.55 -14.26 -0.60
C PRO A 403 29.06 -13.14 0.33
N LEU A 404 27.86 -12.63 0.07
CA LEU A 404 27.22 -11.65 0.95
C LEU A 404 26.76 -12.29 2.26
N ARG A 405 27.08 -11.64 3.38
CA ARG A 405 26.78 -12.09 4.75
C ARG A 405 25.95 -11.05 5.51
N VAL A 406 25.34 -11.44 6.62
CA VAL A 406 24.57 -10.55 7.52
C VAL A 406 25.45 -9.41 8.07
N SER A 407 26.73 -9.67 8.34
CA SER A 407 27.70 -8.65 8.78
C SER A 407 27.89 -7.52 7.77
N HIS A 408 27.74 -7.79 6.46
CA HIS A 408 27.80 -6.78 5.41
C HIS A 408 26.56 -5.88 5.46
N LEU A 409 25.38 -6.45 5.70
CA LEU A 409 24.12 -5.70 5.84
C LEU A 409 24.10 -4.79 7.08
N GLU A 410 24.68 -5.24 8.20
CA GLU A 410 24.76 -4.42 9.43
C GLU A 410 25.53 -3.11 9.20
N LYS A 411 26.60 -3.16 8.40
CA LYS A 411 27.38 -1.95 8.03
C LYS A 411 26.65 -1.09 7.01
N LEU A 412 25.90 -1.71 6.09
CA LEU A 412 25.04 -0.99 5.13
C LEU A 412 23.82 -0.34 5.81
N LYS A 413 23.41 -0.79 7.00
CA LYS A 413 22.23 -0.26 7.71
C LYS A 413 22.28 1.26 7.90
N GLY A 414 23.45 1.81 8.21
CA GLY A 414 23.65 3.26 8.36
C GLY A 414 23.50 4.07 7.07
N LEU A 415 23.47 3.41 5.90
CA LEU A 415 23.45 4.04 4.58
C LEU A 415 22.14 3.81 3.81
N LYS A 416 21.20 3.04 4.36
CA LYS A 416 19.94 2.67 3.68
C LYS A 416 19.10 3.88 3.24
N ALA A 417 19.12 4.97 4.01
CA ALA A 417 18.44 6.22 3.67
C ALA A 417 19.11 7.00 2.53
N SER A 418 20.42 6.82 2.33
CA SER A 418 21.25 7.48 1.31
C SER A 418 21.47 6.64 0.04
N LEU A 419 20.94 5.42 -0.03
CA LEU A 419 21.03 4.58 -1.22
C LEU A 419 20.23 5.18 -2.40
N SER A 420 20.80 5.14 -3.61
CA SER A 420 20.13 5.57 -4.83
C SER A 420 18.89 4.70 -5.13
N PRO A 421 17.95 5.17 -5.97
CA PRO A 421 16.81 4.35 -6.41
C PRO A 421 17.23 2.99 -7.00
N GLU A 422 18.34 2.93 -7.74
CA GLU A 422 18.86 1.65 -8.25
C GLU A 422 19.34 0.74 -7.11
N ALA A 423 19.94 1.30 -6.07
CA ALA A 423 20.38 0.55 -4.90
C ALA A 423 19.23 0.03 -4.02
N ARG A 424 18.05 0.63 -4.08
CA ARG A 424 16.82 0.08 -3.45
C ARG A 424 16.25 -1.12 -4.21
N GLU A 425 16.35 -1.14 -5.54
CA GLU A 425 16.00 -2.35 -6.30
C GLU A 425 17.00 -3.48 -6.01
N LEU A 426 18.29 -3.14 -5.82
CA LEU A 426 19.33 -4.09 -5.46
C LEU A 426 19.19 -4.64 -4.04
N SER A 427 18.53 -3.94 -3.11
CA SER A 427 18.41 -4.43 -1.73
C SER A 427 17.69 -5.77 -1.66
N ALA A 428 16.69 -6.00 -2.53
CA ALA A 428 16.02 -7.30 -2.61
C ALA A 428 16.98 -8.41 -3.08
N ALA A 429 17.78 -8.15 -4.12
CA ALA A 429 18.77 -9.10 -4.59
C ALA A 429 19.85 -9.37 -3.52
N ILE A 430 20.36 -8.34 -2.84
CA ILE A 430 21.34 -8.47 -1.75
C ILE A 430 20.78 -9.36 -0.64
N VAL A 431 19.59 -9.05 -0.15
CA VAL A 431 18.98 -9.75 1.00
C VAL A 431 18.65 -11.19 0.65
N ARG A 432 18.14 -11.45 -0.57
CA ARG A 432 17.96 -12.81 -1.08
C ARG A 432 19.26 -13.61 -1.03
N ARG A 433 20.37 -13.05 -1.52
CA ARG A 433 21.69 -13.72 -1.52
C ARG A 433 22.21 -13.97 -0.10
N VAL A 434 21.97 -13.05 0.83
CA VAL A 434 22.31 -13.24 2.24
C VAL A 434 21.50 -14.38 2.86
N ILE A 435 20.19 -14.45 2.62
CA ILE A 435 19.33 -15.56 3.11
C ILE A 435 19.77 -16.91 2.52
N ASP A 436 20.16 -16.93 1.25
CA ASP A 436 20.56 -18.16 0.58
C ASP A 436 21.91 -18.69 1.12
N ASN A 437 22.85 -17.80 1.43
CA ASN A 437 24.22 -18.13 1.87
C ASN A 437 24.40 -18.36 3.36
N GLU A 438 23.80 -17.52 4.20
CA GLU A 438 24.14 -17.48 5.62
C GLU A 438 23.60 -18.69 6.39
N ASP A 439 24.32 -19.10 7.44
CA ASP A 439 23.87 -20.12 8.38
C ASP A 439 22.61 -19.67 9.14
N SER A 440 21.71 -20.62 9.43
CA SER A 440 20.43 -20.32 10.10
C SER A 440 20.59 -19.69 11.49
N LYS A 441 21.70 -19.95 12.20
CA LYS A 441 21.98 -19.29 13.48
C LYS A 441 22.31 -17.81 13.31
N LYS A 442 23.08 -17.46 12.26
CA LYS A 442 23.47 -16.07 11.97
C LYS A 442 22.34 -15.28 11.33
N LEU A 443 21.45 -15.93 10.58
CA LEU A 443 20.24 -15.30 10.03
C LEU A 443 19.28 -14.73 11.08
N GLN A 444 19.32 -15.22 12.32
CA GLN A 444 18.53 -14.66 13.42
C GLN A 444 18.89 -13.20 13.73
N ASN A 445 20.13 -12.79 13.42
CA ASN A 445 20.61 -11.41 13.59
C ASN A 445 20.25 -10.49 12.43
N LEU A 446 19.64 -11.01 11.35
CA LEU A 446 19.19 -10.19 10.24
C LEU A 446 18.19 -9.14 10.74
N SER A 447 18.37 -7.89 10.33
CA SER A 447 17.43 -6.82 10.67
C SER A 447 16.22 -6.90 9.73
N ILE A 448 15.03 -7.00 10.32
CA ILE A 448 13.77 -7.13 9.59
C ILE A 448 13.49 -5.97 8.63
N GLU A 449 14.08 -4.79 8.88
CA GLU A 449 13.97 -3.62 8.00
C GLU A 449 14.46 -3.91 6.58
N TRP A 450 15.38 -4.84 6.39
CA TRP A 450 15.88 -5.21 5.07
C TRP A 450 14.96 -6.16 4.30
N LEU A 451 14.02 -6.80 4.99
CA LEU A 451 13.12 -7.76 4.39
C LEU A 451 11.96 -7.06 3.69
N ASP A 452 11.49 -7.69 2.63
CA ASP A 452 10.21 -7.40 1.99
C ASP A 452 9.36 -8.69 1.93
N GLU A 453 8.16 -8.58 1.38
CA GLU A 453 7.20 -9.68 1.30
C GLU A 453 7.69 -10.90 0.49
N HIS A 454 8.58 -10.70 -0.48
CA HIS A 454 9.12 -11.77 -1.34
C HIS A 454 10.20 -12.60 -0.63
N HIS A 455 10.79 -12.05 0.43
CA HIS A 455 11.81 -12.75 1.22
C HIS A 455 11.22 -13.66 2.30
N VAL A 456 9.95 -13.46 2.68
CA VAL A 456 9.30 -14.15 3.79
C VAL A 456 9.32 -15.67 3.61
N ASP A 457 8.90 -16.17 2.45
CA ASP A 457 8.86 -17.62 2.21
C ASP A 457 10.25 -18.26 2.23
N ARG A 458 11.26 -17.56 1.68
CA ARG A 458 12.66 -18.01 1.69
C ARG A 458 13.23 -18.07 3.10
N LEU A 459 12.89 -17.08 3.94
CA LEU A 459 13.32 -17.05 5.34
C LEU A 459 12.71 -18.22 6.11
N ILE A 460 11.42 -18.48 5.91
CA ILE A 460 10.71 -19.61 6.54
C ILE A 460 11.29 -20.96 6.10
N ASP A 461 11.71 -21.12 4.83
CA ASP A 461 12.34 -22.35 4.34
C ASP A 461 13.72 -22.63 4.99
N LYS A 462 14.38 -21.59 5.51
CA LYS A 462 15.74 -21.67 6.08
C LYS A 462 15.77 -21.83 7.58
N LEU A 463 14.80 -21.26 8.29
CA LEU A 463 14.72 -21.27 9.74
C LEU A 463 13.80 -22.39 10.21
N ASP A 464 14.21 -23.14 11.22
CA ASP A 464 13.26 -23.99 11.94
C ASP A 464 12.28 -23.14 12.77
N GLY A 465 11.22 -23.74 13.30
CA GLY A 465 10.19 -23.02 14.06
C GLY A 465 10.73 -22.24 15.27
N ALA A 466 11.70 -22.80 16.00
CA ALA A 466 12.28 -22.13 17.16
C ALA A 466 13.17 -20.94 16.75
N GLN A 467 13.95 -21.10 15.68
CA GLN A 467 14.77 -20.04 15.12
C GLN A 467 13.92 -18.90 14.53
N PHE A 468 12.83 -19.25 13.84
CA PHE A 468 11.90 -18.28 13.26
C PHE A 468 11.18 -17.46 14.34
N LEU A 469 10.73 -18.11 15.42
CA LEU A 469 10.18 -17.44 16.59
C LEU A 469 11.18 -16.51 17.25
N THR A 470 12.42 -16.98 17.45
CA THR A 470 13.49 -16.16 18.04
C THR A 470 13.79 -14.93 17.18
N PHE A 471 13.77 -15.07 15.85
CA PHE A 471 13.95 -13.98 14.91
C PHE A 471 12.84 -12.92 15.02
N LEU A 472 11.57 -13.32 15.07
CA LEU A 472 10.45 -12.39 15.19
C LEU A 472 10.35 -11.79 16.60
N ALA A 473 10.55 -12.59 17.65
CA ALA A 473 10.47 -12.16 19.04
C ALA A 473 11.70 -11.35 19.52
N ALA A 474 12.70 -11.15 18.66
CA ALA A 474 13.87 -10.37 18.98
C ALA A 474 13.50 -8.94 19.42
N LYS A 475 14.28 -8.41 20.36
CA LYS A 475 14.08 -7.08 20.94
C LYS A 475 14.97 -6.04 20.25
N SER A 476 14.54 -4.78 20.27
CA SER A 476 15.33 -3.63 19.85
C SER A 476 16.47 -3.35 20.85
N SER A 477 17.35 -2.40 20.50
CA SER A 477 18.37 -1.86 21.41
C SER A 477 17.78 -1.38 22.74
N ASP A 478 16.56 -0.88 22.69
CA ASP A 478 15.84 -0.30 23.82
C ASP A 478 15.00 -1.33 24.59
N GLY A 479 15.14 -2.62 24.26
CA GLY A 479 14.52 -3.73 24.99
C GLY A 479 13.07 -4.05 24.60
N TYR A 480 12.49 -3.29 23.66
CA TYR A 480 11.12 -3.51 23.18
C TYR A 480 11.04 -4.60 22.10
N PRO A 481 9.95 -5.38 22.02
CA PRO A 481 9.73 -6.27 20.89
C PRO A 481 9.70 -5.51 19.56
N ARG A 482 10.25 -6.11 18.49
CA ARG A 482 10.33 -5.49 17.15
C ARG A 482 9.01 -4.90 16.66
N LEU A 483 7.91 -5.65 16.79
CA LEU A 483 6.60 -5.18 16.36
C LEU A 483 6.13 -3.96 17.16
N TYR A 484 6.33 -3.96 18.48
CA TYR A 484 5.99 -2.83 19.34
C TYR A 484 6.73 -1.55 18.93
N GLU A 485 8.05 -1.65 18.75
CA GLU A 485 8.89 -0.52 18.34
C GLU A 485 8.46 0.04 16.98
N ALA A 486 8.22 -0.85 16.01
CA ALA A 486 7.79 -0.48 14.66
C ALA A 486 6.42 0.21 14.66
N MET A 487 5.46 -0.28 15.45
CA MET A 487 4.14 0.32 15.59
C MET A 487 4.18 1.64 16.36
N ARG A 488 5.08 1.79 17.34
CA ARG A 488 5.26 3.02 18.11
C ARG A 488 5.88 4.16 17.30
N HIS A 489 6.72 3.85 16.32
CA HIS A 489 7.47 4.82 15.50
C HIS A 489 7.03 4.91 14.03
N ASP A 490 5.83 4.40 13.72
CA ASP A 490 5.22 4.43 12.38
C ASP A 490 6.06 3.79 11.26
N HIS A 491 6.77 2.69 11.57
CA HIS A 491 7.54 1.94 10.59
C HIS A 491 6.65 0.96 9.81
N VAL A 492 5.79 1.51 8.94
CA VAL A 492 4.76 0.79 8.17
C VAL A 492 5.30 -0.45 7.45
N ASP A 493 6.41 -0.32 6.75
CA ASP A 493 7.00 -1.44 5.98
C ASP A 493 7.45 -2.58 6.88
N VAL A 494 8.02 -2.25 8.05
CA VAL A 494 8.44 -3.24 9.04
C VAL A 494 7.23 -3.97 9.62
N VAL A 495 6.16 -3.25 9.98
CA VAL A 495 4.93 -3.86 10.49
C VAL A 495 4.30 -4.77 9.45
N ARG A 496 4.22 -4.34 8.18
CA ARG A 496 3.68 -5.13 7.08
C ARG A 496 4.45 -6.44 6.89
N VAL A 497 5.77 -6.36 6.79
CA VAL A 497 6.63 -7.53 6.58
C VAL A 497 6.60 -8.46 7.81
N PHE A 498 6.62 -7.90 9.02
CA PHE A 498 6.50 -8.67 10.26
C PHE A 498 5.19 -9.43 10.32
N ALA A 499 4.06 -8.74 10.18
CA ALA A 499 2.74 -9.33 10.32
C ALA A 499 2.49 -10.40 9.24
N LYS A 500 2.94 -10.13 8.00
CA LYS A 500 2.90 -11.11 6.91
C LYS A 500 3.80 -12.32 7.17
N ALA A 501 4.99 -12.13 7.73
CA ALA A 501 5.87 -13.22 8.12
C ALA A 501 5.25 -14.09 9.21
N ALA A 502 4.67 -13.49 10.25
CA ALA A 502 3.96 -14.21 11.30
C ALA A 502 2.76 -15.01 10.72
N ALA A 503 1.93 -14.38 9.89
CA ALA A 503 0.79 -15.04 9.24
C ALA A 503 1.23 -16.19 8.33
N ARG A 504 2.29 -16.00 7.53
CA ARG A 504 2.86 -17.06 6.70
C ARG A 504 3.42 -18.20 7.53
N GLY A 505 4.16 -17.91 8.60
CA GLY A 505 4.67 -18.92 9.53
C GLY A 505 3.54 -19.79 10.11
N LEU A 506 2.43 -19.17 10.49
CA LEU A 506 1.23 -19.85 11.00
C LEU A 506 0.61 -20.75 9.93
N THR A 507 0.37 -20.23 8.72
CA THR A 507 -0.25 -21.00 7.63
C THR A 507 0.61 -22.18 7.16
N ARG A 508 1.94 -22.09 7.32
CA ARG A 508 2.89 -23.16 7.00
C ARG A 508 3.13 -24.12 8.16
N GLY A 509 2.51 -23.90 9.32
CA GLY A 509 2.65 -24.75 10.51
C GLY A 509 4.04 -24.66 11.17
N VAL A 510 4.78 -23.57 10.93
CA VAL A 510 6.10 -23.32 11.53
C VAL A 510 5.95 -22.75 12.94
N ILE A 511 4.87 -22.00 13.16
CA ILE A 511 4.44 -21.51 14.47
C ILE A 511 2.98 -21.92 14.70
N ASP A 512 2.58 -22.06 15.96
CA ASP A 512 1.19 -22.30 16.34
C ASP A 512 0.39 -20.99 16.51
N ASP A 513 -0.92 -21.12 16.70
CA ASP A 513 -1.85 -20.01 16.83
C ASP A 513 -1.56 -19.16 18.08
N LYS A 514 -1.18 -19.81 19.19
CA LYS A 514 -0.78 -19.13 20.42
C LYS A 514 0.46 -18.27 20.21
N GLN A 515 1.49 -18.83 19.58
CA GLN A 515 2.72 -18.12 19.25
C GLN A 515 2.48 -16.95 18.30
N PHE A 516 1.61 -17.11 17.30
CA PHE A 516 1.18 -16.01 16.44
C PHE A 516 0.53 -14.89 17.25
N VAL A 517 -0.42 -15.22 18.14
CA VAL A 517 -1.08 -14.24 18.99
C VAL A 517 -0.09 -13.55 19.92
N ASP A 518 0.84 -14.27 20.55
CA ASP A 518 1.86 -13.71 21.42
C ASP A 518 2.78 -12.72 20.66
N LEU A 519 3.13 -13.03 19.40
CA LEU A 519 3.90 -12.13 18.54
C LEU A 519 3.10 -10.88 18.13
N MET A 520 1.85 -11.04 17.73
CA MET A 520 0.99 -9.93 17.30
C MET A 520 0.50 -9.08 18.48
N ALA A 521 0.43 -9.65 19.68
CA ALA A 521 0.10 -8.93 20.90
C ALA A 521 1.30 -8.16 21.48
N ALA A 522 2.48 -8.20 20.84
CA ALA A 522 3.73 -7.59 21.30
C ALA A 522 3.55 -6.39 22.24
N MET A 523 4.05 -6.52 23.47
CA MET A 523 3.82 -5.55 24.54
C MET A 523 5.13 -4.90 25.00
N SER A 524 5.05 -3.67 25.49
CA SER A 524 6.11 -3.06 26.31
C SER A 524 6.18 -3.69 27.70
N GLU A 525 7.23 -3.34 28.47
CA GLU A 525 7.47 -3.89 29.82
C GLU A 525 6.35 -3.60 30.82
N ASP A 526 5.62 -2.50 30.63
CA ASP A 526 4.45 -2.14 31.44
C ASP A 526 3.20 -2.96 31.07
N GLY A 527 3.22 -3.73 29.98
CA GLY A 527 2.07 -4.48 29.48
C GLY A 527 1.23 -3.76 28.44
N THR A 528 1.68 -2.61 27.90
CA THR A 528 0.95 -1.90 26.84
C THR A 528 1.17 -2.58 25.47
N PRO A 529 0.11 -2.97 24.72
CA PRO A 529 0.24 -3.60 23.40
C PRO A 529 0.70 -2.67 22.28
N ALA A 530 1.32 -3.22 21.24
CA ALA A 530 1.80 -2.49 20.06
C ALA A 530 0.68 -1.72 19.33
N LEU A 531 -0.48 -2.36 19.15
CA LEU A 531 -1.66 -1.72 18.55
C LEU A 531 -2.15 -0.52 19.39
N HIS A 532 -2.06 -0.61 20.71
CA HIS A 532 -2.39 0.51 21.59
C HIS A 532 -1.46 1.70 21.32
N ALA A 533 -0.14 1.48 21.27
CA ALA A 533 0.84 2.53 21.01
C ALA A 533 0.61 3.21 19.65
N ALA A 534 0.34 2.45 18.59
CA ALA A 534 0.04 3.01 17.27
C ALA A 534 -1.23 3.87 17.27
N LEU A 535 -2.29 3.41 17.96
CA LEU A 535 -3.54 4.15 18.08
C LEU A 535 -3.37 5.46 18.88
N VAL A 536 -2.62 5.43 19.98
CA VAL A 536 -2.30 6.60 20.82
C VAL A 536 -1.50 7.66 20.08
N ASN A 537 -0.60 7.25 19.18
CA ASN A 537 0.24 8.15 18.39
C ASN A 537 -0.37 8.51 17.03
N GLY A 538 -1.53 7.93 16.67
CA GLY A 538 -2.23 8.20 15.42
C GLY A 538 -1.54 7.67 14.17
N HIS A 539 -0.77 6.59 14.29
CA HIS A 539 0.03 5.99 13.22
C HIS A 539 -0.84 5.11 12.31
N ASP A 540 -1.64 5.73 11.44
CA ASP A 540 -2.65 5.04 10.63
C ASP A 540 -2.09 3.98 9.68
N GLY A 541 -0.90 4.21 9.10
CA GLY A 541 -0.28 3.24 8.19
C GLY A 541 0.12 1.94 8.89
N THR A 542 0.64 2.01 10.11
CA THR A 542 0.97 0.79 10.90
C THR A 542 -0.28 0.09 11.43
N VAL A 543 -1.33 0.84 11.80
CA VAL A 543 -2.63 0.27 12.17
C VAL A 543 -3.23 -0.50 10.99
N ASP A 544 -3.26 0.07 9.78
CA ASP A 544 -3.73 -0.61 8.57
C ASP A 544 -2.91 -1.88 8.26
N ALA A 545 -1.58 -1.78 8.25
CA ALA A 545 -0.70 -2.91 7.96
C ALA A 545 -0.89 -4.06 8.97
N PHE A 546 -0.98 -3.75 10.27
CA PHE A 546 -1.22 -4.73 11.32
C PHE A 546 -2.57 -5.42 11.12
N ILE A 547 -3.63 -4.62 10.96
CA ILE A 547 -4.98 -5.15 10.99
C ILE A 547 -5.30 -5.96 9.71
N ASN A 548 -4.77 -5.58 8.55
CA ASN A 548 -4.94 -6.33 7.30
C ASN A 548 -4.45 -7.77 7.42
N GLU A 549 -3.28 -7.99 8.02
CA GLU A 549 -2.71 -9.34 8.17
C GLU A 549 -3.41 -10.15 9.28
N VAL A 550 -3.81 -9.51 10.39
CA VAL A 550 -4.63 -10.18 11.42
C VAL A 550 -5.99 -10.61 10.85
N SER A 551 -6.59 -9.77 10.01
CA SER A 551 -7.84 -10.09 9.31
C SER A 551 -7.64 -11.23 8.31
N ALA A 552 -6.54 -11.24 7.55
CA ALA A 552 -6.22 -12.31 6.61
C ALA A 552 -5.99 -13.66 7.33
N ALA A 553 -5.31 -13.67 8.49
CA ALA A 553 -5.11 -14.87 9.30
C ALA A 553 -6.45 -15.44 9.80
N LEU A 554 -7.36 -14.56 10.21
CA LEU A 554 -8.70 -14.92 10.62
C LEU A 554 -9.55 -15.48 9.47
N GLU A 555 -9.49 -14.86 8.28
CA GLU A 555 -10.17 -15.34 7.06
C GLU A 555 -9.74 -16.75 6.66
N GLN A 556 -8.45 -17.05 6.85
CA GLN A 556 -7.87 -18.35 6.59
C GLN A 556 -8.17 -19.37 7.70
N ARG A 557 -8.94 -18.98 8.73
CA ARG A 557 -9.26 -19.76 9.93
C ARG A 557 -8.01 -20.23 10.70
N ALA A 558 -6.94 -19.44 10.61
CA ALA A 558 -5.69 -19.72 11.28
C ALA A 558 -5.70 -19.28 12.76
N ILE A 559 -6.54 -18.29 13.09
CA ILE A 559 -6.84 -17.87 14.47
C ILE A 559 -8.36 -17.90 14.71
N GLY A 560 -8.75 -18.01 15.99
CA GLY A 560 -10.15 -17.95 16.43
C GLY A 560 -10.69 -16.52 16.63
N SER A 561 -12.01 -16.40 16.80
CA SER A 561 -12.70 -15.13 17.13
C SER A 561 -12.15 -14.49 18.41
N ASP A 562 -11.96 -15.29 19.46
CA ASP A 562 -11.52 -14.81 20.77
C ASP A 562 -10.11 -14.20 20.71
N GLN A 563 -9.23 -14.82 19.91
CA GLN A 563 -7.88 -14.33 19.67
C GLN A 563 -7.91 -13.01 18.88
N PHE A 564 -8.77 -12.91 17.86
CA PHE A 564 -8.97 -11.69 17.08
C PHE A 564 -9.48 -10.53 17.94
N VAL A 565 -10.49 -10.77 18.77
CA VAL A 565 -11.04 -9.77 19.71
C VAL A 565 -9.99 -9.36 20.75
N THR A 566 -9.18 -10.30 21.23
CA THR A 566 -8.08 -10.01 22.17
C THR A 566 -7.06 -9.06 21.56
N LEU A 567 -6.63 -9.30 20.31
CA LEU A 567 -5.68 -8.44 19.60
C LEU A 567 -6.26 -7.03 19.36
N LEU A 568 -7.52 -6.93 18.94
CA LEU A 568 -8.17 -5.64 18.69
C LEU A 568 -8.50 -4.86 19.98
N SER A 569 -8.72 -5.55 21.10
CA SER A 569 -9.02 -4.88 22.38
C SER A 569 -7.92 -3.91 22.80
N ALA A 570 -6.65 -4.25 22.51
CA ALA A 570 -5.46 -3.38 22.64
C ALA A 570 -5.49 -2.49 23.90
N LYS A 571 -5.71 -3.12 25.06
CA LYS A 571 -5.84 -2.42 26.34
C LYS A 571 -4.45 -2.14 26.92
N SER A 572 -4.22 -0.93 27.40
CA SER A 572 -3.00 -0.58 28.14
C SER A 572 -2.91 -1.35 29.47
N SER A 573 -1.80 -1.17 30.18
CA SER A 573 -1.60 -1.66 31.54
C SER A 573 -2.66 -1.18 32.55
N GLU A 574 -3.22 0.02 32.32
CA GLU A 574 -4.33 0.59 33.10
C GLU A 574 -5.72 0.11 32.61
N GLY A 575 -5.77 -0.72 31.57
CA GLY A 575 -6.99 -1.29 31.01
C GLY A 575 -7.67 -0.43 29.94
N TYR A 576 -7.06 0.68 29.49
CA TYR A 576 -7.66 1.57 28.49
C TYR A 576 -7.47 1.03 27.06
N PRO A 577 -8.54 0.85 26.27
CA PRO A 577 -8.42 0.47 24.87
C PRO A 577 -7.72 1.55 24.05
N GLY A 578 -6.88 1.17 23.08
CA GLY A 578 -6.21 2.12 22.19
C GLY A 578 -7.20 3.01 21.40
N LEU A 579 -8.38 2.48 21.05
CA LEU A 579 -9.43 3.26 20.38
C LEU A 579 -9.92 4.44 21.22
N TYR A 580 -9.99 4.29 22.55
CA TYR A 580 -10.35 5.38 23.46
C TYR A 580 -9.40 6.57 23.32
N GLU A 581 -8.10 6.31 23.41
CA GLU A 581 -7.07 7.34 23.29
C GLU A 581 -7.02 7.94 21.88
N ALA A 582 -7.19 7.13 20.83
CA ALA A 582 -7.24 7.63 19.46
C ALA A 582 -8.42 8.60 19.22
N MET A 583 -9.59 8.27 19.76
CA MET A 583 -10.78 9.12 19.72
C MET A 583 -10.58 10.41 20.52
N LYS A 584 -10.06 10.30 21.76
CA LYS A 584 -9.77 11.42 22.67
C LYS A 584 -8.70 12.38 22.15
N ARG A 585 -7.77 11.91 21.31
CA ARG A 585 -6.67 12.72 20.71
C ARG A 585 -6.96 13.16 19.28
N ASN A 586 -8.17 12.89 18.76
CA ASN A 586 -8.59 13.22 17.41
C ASN A 586 -7.73 12.57 16.29
N HIS A 587 -7.26 11.34 16.47
CA HIS A 587 -6.52 10.59 15.44
C HIS A 587 -7.45 9.96 14.40
N VAL A 588 -8.04 10.82 13.55
CA VAL A 588 -9.12 10.49 12.60
C VAL A 588 -8.83 9.25 11.75
N LYS A 589 -7.66 9.18 11.11
CA LYS A 589 -7.33 8.08 10.21
C LYS A 589 -7.16 6.75 10.95
N ALA A 590 -6.45 6.75 12.08
CA ALA A 590 -6.26 5.56 12.90
C ALA A 590 -7.61 5.03 13.44
N VAL A 591 -8.50 5.91 13.91
CA VAL A 591 -9.88 5.56 14.27
C VAL A 591 -10.61 4.94 13.09
N LYS A 592 -10.55 5.56 11.92
CA LYS A 592 -11.23 5.09 10.71
C LYS A 592 -10.79 3.68 10.33
N GLU A 593 -9.49 3.39 10.31
CA GLU A 593 -8.99 2.05 9.99
C GLU A 593 -9.40 1.01 11.04
N PHE A 594 -9.36 1.37 12.32
CA PHE A 594 -9.80 0.48 13.40
C PHE A 594 -11.28 0.11 13.27
N VAL A 595 -12.18 1.10 13.15
CA VAL A 595 -13.62 0.84 13.02
C VAL A 595 -13.96 0.14 11.70
N ILE A 596 -13.12 0.30 10.66
CA ILE A 596 -13.29 -0.44 9.41
C ILE A 596 -13.22 -1.93 9.66
N VAL A 597 -12.23 -2.37 10.42
CA VAL A 597 -12.00 -3.80 10.60
C VAL A 597 -12.96 -4.41 11.58
N VAL A 598 -13.32 -3.72 12.66
CA VAL A 598 -14.41 -4.18 13.55
C VAL A 598 -15.68 -4.43 12.73
N ALA A 599 -16.05 -3.50 11.84
CA ALA A 599 -17.20 -3.65 10.96
C ALA A 599 -17.08 -4.83 9.97
N GLN A 600 -15.89 -5.06 9.41
CA GLN A 600 -15.65 -6.18 8.50
C GLN A 600 -15.73 -7.53 9.23
N GLY A 601 -15.11 -7.65 10.40
CA GLY A 601 -15.19 -8.83 11.26
C GLY A 601 -16.64 -9.15 11.64
N PHE A 602 -17.41 -8.12 11.99
CA PHE A 602 -18.82 -8.27 12.34
C PHE A 602 -19.69 -8.70 11.15
N ARG A 603 -19.52 -8.06 9.98
CA ARG A 603 -20.25 -8.41 8.74
C ARG A 603 -20.02 -9.86 8.33
N ARG A 604 -18.78 -10.34 8.50
CA ARG A 604 -18.39 -11.73 8.19
C ARG A 604 -18.86 -12.73 9.25
N GLY A 605 -19.38 -12.26 10.39
CA GLY A 605 -19.82 -13.09 11.51
C GLY A 605 -18.67 -13.72 12.28
N VAL A 606 -17.49 -13.10 12.23
CA VAL A 606 -16.33 -13.57 12.99
C VAL A 606 -16.33 -13.06 14.41
N ILE A 607 -16.82 -11.83 14.60
CA ILE A 607 -17.16 -11.32 15.92
C ILE A 607 -18.68 -11.20 16.04
N ASP A 608 -19.20 -11.43 17.23
CA ASP A 608 -20.62 -11.32 17.52
C ASP A 608 -21.03 -9.86 17.83
N ALA A 609 -22.33 -9.64 18.08
CA ALA A 609 -22.85 -8.30 18.37
C ALA A 609 -22.34 -7.74 19.69
N LYS A 610 -22.09 -8.58 20.69
CA LYS A 610 -21.57 -8.16 22.00
C LYS A 610 -20.12 -7.74 21.87
N GLU A 611 -19.27 -8.55 21.23
CA GLU A 611 -17.87 -8.24 20.98
C GLU A 611 -17.72 -6.98 20.12
N CYS A 612 -18.56 -6.82 19.10
CA CYS A 612 -18.60 -5.60 18.30
C CYS A 612 -18.94 -4.36 19.14
N VAL A 613 -19.96 -4.46 20.00
CA VAL A 613 -20.34 -3.36 20.90
C VAL A 613 -19.23 -3.06 21.90
N ASP A 614 -18.60 -4.08 22.49
CA ASP A 614 -17.51 -3.91 23.46
C ASP A 614 -16.28 -3.24 22.83
N LEU A 615 -15.89 -3.66 21.61
CA LEU A 615 -14.78 -3.05 20.85
C LEU A 615 -15.09 -1.61 20.42
N MET A 616 -16.33 -1.32 20.01
CA MET A 616 -16.75 0.02 19.59
C MET A 616 -16.94 0.97 20.77
N ALA A 617 -17.46 0.50 21.90
CA ALA A 617 -17.64 1.32 23.10
C ALA A 617 -16.28 1.80 23.63
N ALA A 618 -15.27 0.91 23.59
CA ALA A 618 -13.88 1.20 23.96
C ALA A 618 -13.80 2.06 25.23
N MET A 619 -14.32 1.54 26.34
CA MET A 619 -14.44 2.27 27.59
C MET A 619 -13.09 2.44 28.28
N SER A 620 -12.83 3.62 28.85
CA SER A 620 -11.76 3.82 29.83
C SER A 620 -12.04 3.07 31.14
N GLY A 621 -11.08 3.06 32.05
CA GLY A 621 -11.15 2.27 33.29
C GLY A 621 -12.22 2.75 34.28
N ASP A 622 -12.70 3.98 34.16
CA ASP A 622 -13.86 4.51 34.89
C ASP A 622 -15.21 4.14 34.22
N GLY A 623 -15.19 3.54 33.02
CA GLY A 623 -16.37 3.20 32.24
C GLY A 623 -16.79 4.24 31.20
N THR A 624 -16.03 5.32 31.00
CA THR A 624 -16.36 6.34 29.99
C THR A 624 -16.07 5.85 28.56
N PRO A 625 -17.05 5.82 27.64
CA PRO A 625 -16.85 5.37 26.26
C PRO A 625 -15.99 6.31 25.40
N ALA A 626 -15.32 5.77 24.39
CA ALA A 626 -14.46 6.53 23.48
C ALA A 626 -15.21 7.64 22.73
N LEU A 627 -16.45 7.39 22.32
CA LEU A 627 -17.30 8.38 21.67
C LEU A 627 -17.61 9.57 22.60
N HIS A 628 -17.77 9.31 23.92
CA HIS A 628 -17.99 10.38 24.90
C HIS A 628 -16.83 11.37 24.89
N ALA A 629 -15.59 10.85 25.00
CA ALA A 629 -14.39 11.67 25.02
C ALA A 629 -14.26 12.54 23.76
N ALA A 630 -14.57 11.99 22.58
CA ALA A 630 -14.50 12.75 21.34
C ALA A 630 -15.60 13.83 21.22
N LEU A 631 -16.82 13.53 21.70
CA LEU A 631 -17.91 14.51 21.74
C LEU A 631 -17.59 15.66 22.70
N ALA A 632 -17.13 15.35 23.92
CA ALA A 632 -16.78 16.33 24.94
C ALA A 632 -15.59 17.23 24.52
N ASN A 633 -14.63 16.70 23.76
CA ASN A 633 -13.47 17.46 23.26
C ASN A 633 -13.70 18.12 21.88
N GLY A 634 -14.89 18.01 21.30
CA GLY A 634 -15.21 18.66 20.02
C GLY A 634 -14.49 18.08 18.80
N HIS A 635 -14.13 16.80 18.84
CA HIS A 635 -13.32 16.13 17.82
C HIS A 635 -14.16 15.63 16.64
N LEU A 636 -14.59 16.55 15.78
CA LEU A 636 -15.47 16.27 14.64
C LEU A 636 -14.98 15.12 13.74
N GLY A 637 -13.69 15.06 13.44
CA GLY A 637 -13.14 14.08 12.51
C GLY A 637 -13.31 12.64 13.00
N THR A 638 -12.97 12.37 14.26
CA THR A 638 -13.12 11.03 14.86
C THR A 638 -14.58 10.68 15.13
N VAL A 639 -15.40 11.63 15.59
CA VAL A 639 -16.86 11.46 15.72
C VAL A 639 -17.49 11.07 14.38
N ASN A 640 -17.11 11.76 13.30
CA ASN A 640 -17.61 11.47 11.96
C ASN A 640 -17.24 10.05 11.50
N ALA A 641 -15.96 9.70 11.59
CA ALA A 641 -15.46 8.38 11.18
C ALA A 641 -16.15 7.25 11.95
N PHE A 642 -16.37 7.43 13.25
CA PHE A 642 -17.02 6.46 14.12
C PHE A 642 -18.51 6.30 13.80
N ILE A 643 -19.27 7.40 13.82
CA ILE A 643 -20.73 7.36 13.67
C ILE A 643 -21.15 6.93 12.26
N GLU A 644 -20.48 7.40 11.21
CA GLU A 644 -20.77 6.96 9.84
C GLU A 644 -20.62 5.45 9.70
N ARG A 645 -19.59 4.88 10.32
CA ARG A 645 -19.38 3.43 10.29
C ARG A 645 -20.44 2.69 11.10
N LEU A 646 -20.81 3.19 12.27
CA LEU A 646 -21.84 2.60 13.11
C LEU A 646 -23.20 2.57 12.38
N VAL A 647 -23.62 3.68 11.76
CA VAL A 647 -24.86 3.75 10.97
C VAL A 647 -24.83 2.76 9.80
N GLN A 648 -23.72 2.70 9.05
CA GLN A 648 -23.56 1.74 7.97
C GLN A 648 -23.67 0.28 8.47
N MET A 649 -23.02 -0.04 9.58
CA MET A 649 -23.07 -1.39 10.16
C MET A 649 -24.49 -1.78 10.56
N SER A 650 -25.21 -0.91 11.26
CA SER A 650 -26.57 -1.17 11.72
C SER A 650 -27.58 -1.27 10.58
N PHE A 651 -27.36 -0.54 9.49
CA PHE A 651 -28.23 -0.64 8.30
C PHE A 651 -28.00 -1.94 7.51
N TYR A 652 -26.74 -2.27 7.19
CA TYR A 652 -26.43 -3.42 6.34
C TYR A 652 -26.41 -4.76 7.08
N SER A 653 -26.38 -4.75 8.42
CA SER A 653 -26.35 -5.94 9.26
C SER A 653 -27.34 -5.79 10.41
N PRO A 654 -28.54 -6.41 10.34
CA PRO A 654 -29.57 -6.31 11.38
C PRO A 654 -29.20 -7.03 12.69
N ARG A 655 -27.93 -7.40 12.87
CA ARG A 655 -27.38 -8.05 14.05
C ARG A 655 -27.10 -7.06 15.19
N ILE A 656 -26.89 -5.77 14.89
CA ILE A 656 -26.87 -4.72 15.93
C ILE A 656 -28.32 -4.29 16.14
N THR A 657 -28.83 -4.47 17.36
CA THR A 657 -30.18 -4.02 17.70
C THR A 657 -30.25 -2.50 17.83
N GLY A 658 -31.44 -1.92 17.68
CA GLY A 658 -31.66 -0.50 17.96
C GLY A 658 -31.18 -0.09 19.36
N ASP A 659 -31.37 -0.96 20.36
CA ASP A 659 -30.90 -0.71 21.74
C ASP A 659 -29.38 -0.68 21.85
N GLN A 660 -28.67 -1.58 21.15
CA GLN A 660 -27.20 -1.57 21.11
C GLN A 660 -26.67 -0.32 20.39
N PHE A 661 -27.33 0.10 19.32
CA PHE A 661 -27.01 1.34 18.61
C PHE A 661 -27.20 2.56 19.50
N VAL A 662 -28.33 2.65 20.20
CA VAL A 662 -28.64 3.72 21.17
C VAL A 662 -27.64 3.72 22.32
N THR A 663 -27.23 2.55 22.82
CA THR A 663 -26.23 2.43 23.89
C THR A 663 -24.89 3.03 23.46
N LEU A 664 -24.41 2.71 22.26
CA LEU A 664 -23.16 3.24 21.73
C LEU A 664 -23.22 4.76 21.50
N LEU A 665 -24.31 5.28 20.95
CA LEU A 665 -24.46 6.73 20.69
C LEU A 665 -24.77 7.55 21.94
N SER A 666 -25.42 6.97 22.94
CA SER A 666 -25.66 7.65 24.22
C SER A 666 -24.34 8.04 24.88
N ALA A 667 -23.31 7.19 24.73
CA ALA A 667 -21.94 7.44 25.15
C ALA A 667 -21.88 8.13 26.54
N ARG A 668 -22.50 7.50 27.54
CA ARG A 668 -22.58 8.06 28.88
C ARG A 668 -21.25 7.91 29.60
N SER A 669 -20.75 8.98 30.22
CA SER A 669 -19.56 8.90 31.08
C SER A 669 -19.82 8.07 32.33
N SER A 670 -18.76 7.82 33.09
CA SER A 670 -18.81 7.27 34.45
C SER A 670 -19.75 8.05 35.38
N GLU A 671 -19.89 9.37 35.16
CA GLU A 671 -20.82 10.25 35.87
C GLU A 671 -22.26 10.19 35.32
N GLY A 672 -22.53 9.38 34.29
CA GLY A 672 -23.85 9.22 33.69
C GLY A 672 -24.25 10.28 32.67
N ASN A 673 -23.38 11.26 32.38
CA ASN A 673 -23.67 12.31 31.38
C ASN A 673 -23.43 11.81 29.94
N PRO A 674 -24.40 11.97 29.03
CA PRO A 674 -24.22 11.64 27.61
C PRO A 674 -23.16 12.52 26.94
N GLY A 675 -22.44 11.98 25.96
CA GLY A 675 -21.46 12.76 25.20
C GLY A 675 -22.07 13.96 24.46
N LEU A 676 -23.31 13.84 23.95
CA LEU A 676 -24.01 14.97 23.31
C LEU A 676 -24.28 16.11 24.30
N TYR A 677 -24.58 15.80 25.56
CA TYR A 677 -24.75 16.81 26.61
C TYR A 677 -23.47 17.63 26.78
N GLU A 678 -22.31 16.96 26.90
CA GLU A 678 -21.02 17.63 27.03
C GLU A 678 -20.68 18.45 25.77
N ALA A 679 -20.94 17.92 24.57
CA ALA A 679 -20.74 18.66 23.33
C ALA A 679 -21.57 19.95 23.27
N MET A 680 -22.82 19.89 23.74
CA MET A 680 -23.70 21.06 23.81
C MET A 680 -23.29 22.04 24.89
N ALA A 681 -22.83 21.57 26.06
CA ALA A 681 -22.36 22.41 27.15
C ALA A 681 -21.04 23.14 26.84
N HIS A 682 -20.21 22.62 25.93
CA HIS A 682 -18.92 23.19 25.54
C HIS A 682 -18.92 23.91 24.17
N ASN A 683 -20.10 24.13 23.57
CA ASN A 683 -20.27 24.82 22.29
C ASN A 683 -19.61 24.14 21.08
N HIS A 684 -19.59 22.81 21.02
CA HIS A 684 -19.02 22.06 19.89
C HIS A 684 -20.03 21.92 18.74
N ALA A 685 -20.46 23.05 18.16
CA ALA A 685 -21.59 23.11 17.22
C ALA A 685 -21.46 22.16 16.02
N ASP A 686 -20.27 22.05 15.41
CA ASP A 686 -20.07 21.18 14.25
C ASP A 686 -20.21 19.69 14.60
N VAL A 687 -19.79 19.32 15.81
CA VAL A 687 -19.95 17.95 16.35
C VAL A 687 -21.42 17.66 16.64
N VAL A 688 -22.12 18.61 17.26
CA VAL A 688 -23.56 18.51 17.55
C VAL A 688 -24.35 18.35 16.25
N LYS A 689 -24.06 19.17 15.24
CA LYS A 689 -24.64 19.07 13.90
C LYS A 689 -24.44 17.67 13.32
N LYS A 690 -23.21 17.16 13.30
CA LYS A 690 -22.93 15.84 12.73
C LYS A 690 -23.63 14.72 13.51
N PHE A 691 -23.61 14.77 14.84
CA PHE A 691 -24.30 13.81 15.69
C PHE A 691 -25.81 13.81 15.39
N ALA A 692 -26.45 14.98 15.45
CA ALA A 692 -27.89 15.13 15.25
C ALA A 692 -28.33 14.66 13.85
N LEU A 693 -27.59 15.02 12.80
CA LEU A 693 -27.86 14.55 11.43
C LEU A 693 -27.72 13.03 11.31
N SER A 694 -26.80 12.42 12.06
CA SER A 694 -26.60 10.96 12.04
C SER A 694 -27.70 10.21 12.78
N VAL A 695 -28.17 10.73 13.92
CA VAL A 695 -29.34 10.18 14.63
C VAL A 695 -30.60 10.32 13.75
N ARG A 696 -30.75 11.46 13.06
CA ARG A 696 -31.84 11.64 12.08
C ARG A 696 -31.76 10.63 10.94
N GLY A 697 -30.60 10.46 10.30
CA GLY A 697 -30.41 9.46 9.25
C GLY A 697 -30.68 8.03 9.74
N ALA A 698 -30.29 7.69 10.97
CA ALA A 698 -30.63 6.39 11.57
C ALA A 698 -32.14 6.21 11.76
N ARG A 699 -32.88 7.28 12.09
CA ARG A 699 -34.34 7.26 12.19
C ARG A 699 -35.01 7.17 10.82
N GLU A 700 -34.50 7.89 9.81
CA GLU A 700 -34.97 7.80 8.41
C GLU A 700 -34.82 6.38 7.85
N MET A 701 -33.75 5.67 8.25
CA MET A 701 -33.47 4.28 7.86
C MET A 701 -34.15 3.23 8.76
N ASP A 702 -34.99 3.66 9.71
CA ASP A 702 -35.69 2.81 10.70
C ASP A 702 -34.76 1.90 11.54
N VAL A 703 -33.52 2.34 11.78
CA VAL A 703 -32.57 1.67 12.70
C VAL A 703 -32.97 1.88 14.16
N ILE A 704 -33.59 3.04 14.45
CA ILE A 704 -34.08 3.42 15.78
C ILE A 704 -35.54 3.87 15.71
N SER A 705 -36.26 3.74 16.83
CA SER A 705 -37.62 4.25 16.98
C SER A 705 -37.66 5.78 17.17
N ALA A 706 -38.86 6.38 17.07
CA ALA A 706 -39.05 7.81 17.38
C ALA A 706 -38.70 8.13 18.85
N GLY A 707 -39.10 7.26 19.79
CA GLY A 707 -38.72 7.42 21.20
C GLY A 707 -37.21 7.37 21.41
N GLN A 708 -36.51 6.43 20.77
CA GLN A 708 -35.05 6.35 20.83
C GLN A 708 -34.36 7.57 20.21
N PHE A 709 -34.91 8.14 19.14
CA PHE A 709 -34.45 9.42 18.59
C PHE A 709 -34.58 10.53 19.64
N VAL A 710 -35.74 10.64 20.30
CA VAL A 710 -36.01 11.65 21.32
C VAL A 710 -35.06 11.49 22.51
N ASP A 711 -34.83 10.26 22.98
CA ASP A 711 -33.92 9.99 24.09
C ASP A 711 -32.47 10.40 23.77
N LEU A 712 -31.98 10.05 22.57
CA LEU A 712 -30.64 10.43 22.10
C LEU A 712 -30.49 11.94 21.93
N MET A 713 -31.51 12.62 21.39
CA MET A 713 -31.48 14.07 21.17
C MET A 713 -31.68 14.87 22.47
N ALA A 714 -32.52 14.38 23.39
CA ALA A 714 -32.68 15.00 24.70
C ALA A 714 -31.38 14.93 25.51
N ALA A 715 -30.65 13.80 25.41
CA ALA A 715 -29.34 13.58 26.04
C ALA A 715 -29.31 14.07 27.50
N MET A 716 -30.27 13.57 28.29
CA MET A 716 -30.45 13.94 29.69
C MET A 716 -29.20 13.62 30.51
N SER A 717 -28.66 14.63 31.19
CA SER A 717 -27.59 14.48 32.19
C SER A 717 -28.07 13.66 33.40
N LYS A 718 -27.14 13.26 34.28
CA LYS A 718 -27.50 12.58 35.54
C LYS A 718 -28.43 13.41 36.44
N ASP A 719 -28.32 14.74 36.36
CA ASP A 719 -29.13 15.69 37.12
C ASP A 719 -30.47 15.99 36.43
N GLY A 720 -30.75 15.33 35.29
CA GLY A 720 -31.96 15.50 34.51
C GLY A 720 -32.06 16.84 33.80
N LYS A 721 -30.92 17.37 33.31
CA LYS A 721 -30.89 18.52 32.42
C LYS A 721 -30.72 18.03 30.98
N PRO A 722 -31.62 18.37 30.04
CA PRO A 722 -31.43 18.08 28.62
C PRO A 722 -30.20 18.80 28.04
N ALA A 723 -29.62 18.27 26.96
CA ALA A 723 -28.47 18.88 26.30
C ALA A 723 -28.76 20.29 25.76
N LEU A 724 -29.95 20.50 25.18
CA LEU A 724 -30.40 21.83 24.73
C LEU A 724 -30.52 22.83 25.89
N HIS A 725 -30.91 22.37 27.09
CA HIS A 725 -30.94 23.20 28.28
C HIS A 725 -29.55 23.72 28.62
N ALA A 726 -28.53 22.86 28.58
CA ALA A 726 -27.15 23.26 28.87
C ALA A 726 -26.60 24.26 27.86
N ALA A 727 -26.88 24.11 26.57
CA ALA A 727 -26.46 25.08 25.56
C ALA A 727 -27.14 26.45 25.73
N LEU A 728 -28.45 26.46 26.03
CA LEU A 728 -29.20 27.69 26.31
C LEU A 728 -28.68 28.38 27.58
N ALA A 729 -28.49 27.62 28.66
CA ALA A 729 -28.03 28.12 29.95
C ALA A 729 -26.60 28.69 29.94
N ASN A 730 -25.76 28.27 28.98
CA ASN A 730 -24.39 28.75 28.81
C ASN A 730 -24.22 29.74 27.64
N GLY A 731 -25.30 30.06 26.91
CA GLY A 731 -25.27 31.06 25.83
C GLY A 731 -24.66 30.60 24.51
N HIS A 732 -24.71 29.29 24.20
CA HIS A 732 -24.06 28.69 23.03
C HIS A 732 -24.95 28.73 21.78
N ASP A 733 -25.14 29.93 21.23
CA ASP A 733 -26.02 30.27 20.10
C ASP A 733 -25.88 29.35 18.87
N ARG A 734 -24.66 29.15 18.35
CA ARG A 734 -24.42 28.31 17.16
C ARG A 734 -24.83 26.86 17.39
N THR A 735 -24.58 26.34 18.61
CA THR A 735 -24.92 24.97 18.97
C THR A 735 -26.43 24.79 19.12
N VAL A 736 -27.12 25.80 19.67
CA VAL A 736 -28.59 25.82 19.73
C VAL A 736 -29.19 25.86 18.32
N ASP A 737 -28.67 26.70 17.41
CA ASP A 737 -29.17 26.82 16.04
C ASP A 737 -29.13 25.47 15.30
N GLU A 738 -27.96 24.81 15.30
CA GLU A 738 -27.76 23.52 14.61
C GLU A 738 -28.66 22.41 15.20
N PHE A 739 -28.83 22.37 16.52
CA PHE A 739 -29.69 21.41 17.19
C PHE A 739 -31.17 21.65 16.84
N VAL A 740 -31.64 22.89 17.01
CA VAL A 740 -33.03 23.28 16.77
C VAL A 740 -33.41 23.01 15.31
N ILE A 741 -32.60 23.45 14.34
CA ILE A 741 -32.85 23.19 12.91
C ILE A 741 -32.99 21.68 12.64
N THR A 742 -32.18 20.84 13.27
CA THR A 742 -32.26 19.39 13.07
C THR A 742 -33.56 18.79 13.62
N VAL A 743 -33.98 19.21 14.82
CA VAL A 743 -35.25 18.78 15.44
C VAL A 743 -36.46 19.23 14.61
N LEU A 744 -36.43 20.46 14.09
CA LEU A 744 -37.50 20.99 13.25
C LEU A 744 -37.63 20.23 11.93
N ASN A 745 -36.50 19.96 11.27
CA ASN A 745 -36.49 19.17 10.03
C ASN A 745 -36.97 17.74 10.27
N ALA A 746 -36.56 17.09 11.37
CA ALA A 746 -37.01 15.73 11.70
C ALA A 746 -38.55 15.65 11.86
N HIS A 747 -39.16 16.67 12.47
CA HIS A 747 -40.61 16.74 12.56
C HIS A 747 -41.28 16.97 11.19
N LYS A 748 -40.75 17.89 10.39
CA LYS A 748 -41.26 18.19 9.03
C LYS A 748 -41.24 16.96 8.12
N GLU A 749 -40.25 16.09 8.30
CA GLU A 749 -40.08 14.83 7.58
C GLU A 749 -40.93 13.69 8.16
N GLY A 750 -41.66 13.93 9.27
CA GLY A 750 -42.53 12.94 9.92
C GLY A 750 -41.78 11.90 10.75
N LEU A 751 -40.50 12.16 11.09
CA LEU A 751 -39.68 11.23 11.88
C LEU A 751 -40.04 11.24 13.37
N ILE A 752 -40.55 12.37 13.86
CA ILE A 752 -41.06 12.60 15.21
C ILE A 752 -42.40 13.34 15.18
N SER A 753 -43.22 13.10 16.20
CA SER A 753 -44.49 13.78 16.43
C SER A 753 -44.31 15.24 16.88
N SER A 754 -45.40 15.99 16.82
CA SER A 754 -45.43 17.37 17.30
C SER A 754 -45.10 17.47 18.79
N ASP A 755 -45.57 16.53 19.60
CA ASP A 755 -45.35 16.52 21.06
C ASP A 755 -43.90 16.19 21.43
N GLU A 756 -43.29 15.23 20.73
CA GLU A 756 -41.87 14.90 20.88
C GLU A 756 -40.96 16.07 20.51
N ARG A 757 -41.26 16.76 19.40
CA ARG A 757 -40.56 18.00 19.01
C ARG A 757 -40.67 19.07 20.09
N LEU A 758 -41.89 19.34 20.58
CA LEU A 758 -42.11 20.36 21.62
C LEU A 758 -41.40 20.02 22.91
N THR A 759 -41.35 18.73 23.28
CA THR A 759 -40.61 18.25 24.45
C THR A 759 -39.11 18.55 24.33
N LEU A 760 -38.51 18.26 23.16
CA LEU A 760 -37.10 18.57 22.89
C LEU A 760 -36.82 20.07 22.93
N LEU A 761 -37.67 20.89 22.32
CA LEU A 761 -37.50 22.35 22.28
C LEU A 761 -37.75 23.04 23.62
N ALA A 762 -38.68 22.53 24.43
CA ALA A 762 -38.94 23.08 25.77
C ALA A 762 -37.73 22.91 26.69
N ALA A 763 -36.94 21.84 26.51
CA ALA A 763 -35.69 21.58 27.22
C ALA A 763 -35.79 21.83 28.74
N LYS A 764 -36.84 21.29 29.35
CA LYS A 764 -37.08 21.43 30.79
C LYS A 764 -36.13 20.54 31.58
N SER A 765 -35.50 21.10 32.61
CA SER A 765 -34.81 20.29 33.62
C SER A 765 -35.81 19.50 34.47
N ASN A 766 -35.33 18.55 35.27
CA ASN A 766 -36.14 17.84 36.27
C ASN A 766 -36.79 18.78 37.30
N GLU A 767 -36.21 19.96 37.54
CA GLU A 767 -36.78 21.02 38.39
C GLU A 767 -37.78 21.91 37.61
N GLY A 768 -38.15 21.50 36.39
CA GLY A 768 -39.13 22.17 35.55
C GLY A 768 -38.68 23.49 34.94
N TYR A 769 -37.40 23.87 35.03
CA TYR A 769 -36.86 25.09 34.41
C TYR A 769 -36.56 24.86 32.92
N PRO A 770 -37.21 25.58 31.98
CA PRO A 770 -36.89 25.51 30.56
C PRO A 770 -35.54 26.15 30.25
N GLY A 771 -34.83 25.67 29.23
CA GLY A 771 -33.54 26.25 28.82
C GLY A 771 -33.62 27.74 28.46
N LEU A 772 -34.69 28.18 27.78
CA LEU A 772 -34.89 29.60 27.44
C LEU A 772 -35.03 30.48 28.69
N HIS A 773 -35.63 29.94 29.76
CA HIS A 773 -35.71 30.64 31.03
C HIS A 773 -34.31 30.92 31.60
N GLU A 774 -33.42 29.93 31.53
CA GLU A 774 -32.03 30.08 31.99
C GLU A 774 -31.23 31.07 31.14
N ALA A 775 -31.39 31.00 29.81
CA ALA A 775 -30.76 31.94 28.88
C ALA A 775 -31.16 33.40 29.18
N MET A 776 -32.45 33.63 29.45
CA MET A 776 -32.98 34.93 29.84
C MET A 776 -32.47 35.38 31.21
N ARG A 777 -32.41 34.46 32.19
CA ARG A 777 -31.90 34.72 33.54
C ARG A 777 -30.41 35.07 33.57
N HIS A 778 -29.59 34.58 32.63
CA HIS A 778 -28.15 34.85 32.56
C HIS A 778 -27.75 35.89 31.50
N ASN A 779 -28.73 36.58 30.89
CA ASN A 779 -28.49 37.59 29.85
C ASN A 779 -27.76 37.06 28.61
N HIS A 780 -28.05 35.84 28.17
CA HIS A 780 -27.47 35.26 26.96
C HIS A 780 -28.21 35.74 25.70
N VAL A 781 -27.94 36.98 25.30
CA VAL A 781 -28.68 37.71 24.26
C VAL A 781 -28.75 36.97 22.92
N ASP A 782 -27.61 36.46 22.43
CA ASP A 782 -27.53 35.83 21.12
C ASP A 782 -28.36 34.54 21.04
N VAL A 783 -28.26 33.68 22.07
CA VAL A 783 -29.01 32.42 22.10
C VAL A 783 -30.52 32.65 22.27
N VAL A 784 -30.92 33.68 23.04
CA VAL A 784 -32.33 34.11 23.15
C VAL A 784 -32.84 34.51 21.77
N GLY A 785 -32.09 35.33 21.05
CA GLY A 785 -32.45 35.76 19.69
C GLY A 785 -32.58 34.60 18.72
N VAL A 786 -31.59 33.69 18.69
CA VAL A 786 -31.60 32.49 17.82
C VAL A 786 -32.81 31.61 18.11
N PHE A 787 -33.05 31.26 19.38
CA PHE A 787 -34.15 30.38 19.77
C PHE A 787 -35.51 31.00 19.47
N ALA A 788 -35.72 32.27 19.85
CA ALA A 788 -36.97 32.99 19.62
C ALA A 788 -37.27 33.17 18.13
N LYS A 789 -36.24 33.49 17.34
CA LYS A 789 -36.33 33.58 15.88
C LYS A 789 -36.74 32.24 15.29
N ALA A 790 -36.12 31.13 15.69
CA ALA A 790 -36.46 29.80 15.20
C ALA A 790 -37.93 29.45 15.52
N ALA A 791 -38.38 29.69 16.76
CA ALA A 791 -39.78 29.48 17.15
C ALA A 791 -40.76 30.35 16.34
N ALA A 792 -40.41 31.61 16.08
CA ALA A 792 -41.24 32.51 15.28
C ALA A 792 -41.33 32.07 13.82
N TYR A 793 -40.23 31.59 13.22
CA TYR A 793 -40.23 31.04 11.87
C TYR A 793 -41.15 29.83 11.73
N GLU A 794 -41.10 28.91 12.69
CA GLU A 794 -41.98 27.74 12.71
C GLU A 794 -43.47 28.13 12.77
N LEU A 795 -43.79 29.14 13.57
CA LEU A 795 -45.14 29.67 13.63
C LEU A 795 -45.56 30.30 12.28
N ILE A 796 -44.67 31.04 11.62
CA ILE A 796 -44.93 31.68 10.32
C ILE A 796 -45.20 30.66 9.21
N PHE A 797 -44.49 29.54 9.22
CA PHE A 797 -44.69 28.47 8.25
C PHE A 797 -45.77 27.47 8.68
N GLY A 798 -46.47 27.70 9.80
CA GLY A 798 -47.60 26.91 10.27
C GLY A 798 -47.22 25.53 10.81
N THR A 799 -45.97 25.32 11.22
CA THR A 799 -45.51 24.06 11.80
C THR A 799 -45.76 23.97 13.30
N ILE A 800 -45.97 25.10 13.98
CA ILE A 800 -46.54 25.19 15.34
C ILE A 800 -47.76 26.10 15.31
N ASP A 801 -48.69 25.92 16.24
CA ASP A 801 -49.78 26.86 16.46
C ASP A 801 -49.37 28.00 17.42
N ALA A 802 -50.20 29.05 17.46
CA ALA A 802 -49.91 30.22 18.28
C ALA A 802 -49.87 29.92 19.79
N LYS A 803 -50.57 28.88 20.26
CA LYS A 803 -50.55 28.47 21.67
C LYS A 803 -49.19 27.81 21.99
N GLN A 804 -48.75 26.88 21.14
CA GLN A 804 -47.44 26.22 21.25
C GLN A 804 -46.29 27.24 21.22
N PHE A 805 -46.38 28.25 20.34
CA PHE A 805 -45.43 29.36 20.33
C PHE A 805 -45.43 30.13 21.66
N VAL A 806 -46.61 30.52 22.17
CA VAL A 806 -46.73 31.23 23.45
C VAL A 806 -46.18 30.38 24.59
N ASP A 807 -46.47 29.08 24.64
CA ASP A 807 -45.99 28.17 25.69
C ASP A 807 -44.45 28.04 25.66
N LEU A 808 -43.84 27.90 24.46
CA LEU A 808 -42.38 27.87 24.29
C LEU A 808 -41.72 29.18 24.68
N MET A 809 -42.28 30.33 24.27
CA MET A 809 -41.73 31.65 24.53
C MET A 809 -41.95 32.12 25.97
N ALA A 810 -43.08 31.76 26.60
CA ALA A 810 -43.30 32.02 28.01
C ALA A 810 -42.27 31.30 28.86
N ALA A 811 -41.87 30.08 28.46
CA ALA A 811 -40.83 29.27 29.10
C ALA A 811 -40.96 29.32 30.65
N MET A 812 -42.17 29.00 31.11
CA MET A 812 -42.48 29.05 32.54
C MET A 812 -41.73 27.97 33.29
N SER A 813 -41.09 28.36 34.39
CA SER A 813 -40.50 27.46 35.38
C SER A 813 -41.57 26.77 36.23
N GLU A 814 -41.15 25.81 37.07
CA GLU A 814 -42.08 25.05 37.93
C GLU A 814 -42.79 25.91 38.96
N ASP A 815 -42.25 27.07 39.37
CA ASP A 815 -42.91 28.07 40.20
C ASP A 815 -43.90 28.96 39.42
N GLY A 816 -44.05 28.72 38.11
CA GLY A 816 -44.87 29.49 37.18
C GLY A 816 -44.32 30.89 36.88
N THR A 817 -43.02 31.10 37.02
CA THR A 817 -42.34 32.34 36.61
C THR A 817 -41.95 32.30 35.12
N PRO A 818 -42.44 33.23 34.28
CA PRO A 818 -42.04 33.29 32.86
C PRO A 818 -40.58 33.72 32.65
N ALA A 819 -39.96 33.33 31.53
CA ALA A 819 -38.58 33.68 31.21
C ALA A 819 -38.34 35.20 31.13
N LEU A 820 -39.27 35.96 30.55
CA LEU A 820 -39.19 37.42 30.50
C LEU A 820 -39.25 38.04 31.90
N HIS A 821 -39.99 37.43 32.84
CA HIS A 821 -40.03 37.88 34.23
C HIS A 821 -38.64 37.77 34.85
N ALA A 822 -37.98 36.61 34.71
CA ALA A 822 -36.64 36.39 35.26
C ALA A 822 -35.60 37.39 34.73
N ALA A 823 -35.61 37.71 33.42
CA ALA A 823 -34.72 38.71 32.85
C ALA A 823 -34.98 40.13 33.38
N LEU A 824 -36.25 40.51 33.55
CA LEU A 824 -36.65 41.79 34.13
C LEU A 824 -36.23 41.91 35.60
N THR A 825 -36.46 40.87 36.41
CA THR A 825 -36.06 40.81 37.82
C THR A 825 -34.55 40.93 38.01
N ASN A 826 -33.73 40.45 37.06
CA ASN A 826 -32.27 40.56 37.12
C ASN A 826 -31.70 41.76 36.33
N GLY A 827 -32.56 42.59 35.72
CA GLY A 827 -32.15 43.80 35.00
C GLY A 827 -31.42 43.56 33.68
N HIS A 828 -31.67 42.42 33.03
CA HIS A 828 -31.00 41.99 31.80
C HIS A 828 -31.63 42.62 30.55
N ALA A 829 -31.38 43.93 30.37
CA ALA A 829 -32.03 44.76 29.35
C ALA A 829 -31.83 44.25 27.92
N ASP A 830 -30.66 43.71 27.59
CA ASP A 830 -30.36 43.24 26.23
C ASP A 830 -31.12 41.94 25.90
N ALA A 831 -31.19 40.98 26.83
CA ALA A 831 -32.00 39.78 26.67
C ALA A 831 -33.50 40.10 26.61
N VAL A 832 -33.98 41.04 27.44
CA VAL A 832 -35.35 41.58 27.36
C VAL A 832 -35.63 42.14 25.97
N LYS A 833 -34.70 42.95 25.43
CA LYS A 833 -34.83 43.53 24.09
C LYS A 833 -34.87 42.46 23.01
N ALA A 834 -33.92 41.53 23.00
CA ALA A 834 -33.84 40.47 22.00
C ALA A 834 -35.12 39.60 21.99
N PHE A 835 -35.63 39.24 23.16
CA PHE A 835 -36.89 38.51 23.30
C PHE A 835 -38.07 39.30 22.74
N ILE A 836 -38.21 40.55 23.16
CA ILE A 836 -39.31 41.43 22.75
C ILE A 836 -39.29 41.68 21.24
N ASP A 837 -38.12 41.91 20.64
CA ASP A 837 -37.96 42.15 19.20
C ASP A 837 -38.44 40.96 18.35
N GLU A 838 -38.21 39.73 18.79
CA GLU A 838 -38.67 38.51 18.09
C GLU A 838 -40.18 38.26 18.29
N VAL A 839 -40.71 38.50 19.50
CA VAL A 839 -42.16 38.44 19.75
C VAL A 839 -42.91 39.51 18.95
N TRP A 840 -42.33 40.70 18.83
CA TRP A 840 -42.79 41.77 17.93
C TRP A 840 -42.84 41.33 16.48
N ARG A 841 -41.80 40.64 16.02
CA ARG A 841 -41.74 40.15 14.65
C ARG A 841 -42.87 39.15 14.36
N ALA A 842 -43.11 38.20 15.25
CA ALA A 842 -44.24 37.26 15.13
C ALA A 842 -45.60 37.98 15.03
N LEU A 843 -45.78 39.04 15.82
CA LEU A 843 -46.99 39.87 15.75
C LEU A 843 -47.12 40.64 14.43
N MET A 844 -46.03 41.19 13.89
CA MET A 844 -46.03 41.91 12.61
C MET A 844 -46.35 40.99 11.43
N TYR A 845 -45.95 39.72 11.50
CA TYR A 845 -46.38 38.69 10.55
C TYR A 845 -47.82 38.22 10.76
N ARG A 846 -48.53 38.75 11.77
CA ARG A 846 -49.92 38.42 12.14
C ARG A 846 -50.14 36.95 12.49
N VAL A 847 -49.11 36.31 13.04
CA VAL A 847 -49.17 34.90 13.42
C VAL A 847 -49.47 34.70 14.91
N ILE A 848 -49.34 35.76 15.71
CA ILE A 848 -49.93 35.88 17.05
C ILE A 848 -50.91 37.06 17.10
N SER A 849 -51.87 37.01 18.01
CA SER A 849 -52.80 38.12 18.29
C SER A 849 -52.17 39.18 19.20
N SER A 850 -52.79 40.37 19.22
CA SER A 850 -52.46 41.41 20.20
C SER A 850 -52.57 40.90 21.63
N ASP A 851 -53.61 40.12 21.96
CA ASP A 851 -53.78 39.56 23.30
C ASP A 851 -52.65 38.58 23.68
N GLN A 852 -52.17 37.77 22.74
CA GLN A 852 -51.05 36.86 22.96
C GLN A 852 -49.73 37.61 23.16
N PHE A 853 -49.52 38.67 22.37
CA PHE A 853 -48.41 39.60 22.55
C PHE A 853 -48.43 40.24 23.95
N VAL A 854 -49.57 40.79 24.37
CA VAL A 854 -49.76 41.37 25.71
C VAL A 854 -49.55 40.33 26.81
N THR A 855 -50.01 39.09 26.60
CA THR A 855 -49.81 37.99 27.57
C THR A 855 -48.34 37.67 27.79
N LEU A 856 -47.54 37.58 26.72
CA LEU A 856 -46.09 37.34 26.81
C LEU A 856 -45.37 38.51 27.49
N LEU A 857 -45.72 39.76 27.17
CA LEU A 857 -45.11 40.96 27.79
C LEU A 857 -45.52 41.13 29.25
N ALA A 858 -46.76 40.78 29.63
CA ALA A 858 -47.22 40.89 31.00
C ALA A 858 -46.38 40.05 31.97
N ALA A 859 -45.86 38.90 31.50
CA ALA A 859 -44.89 38.05 32.20
C ALA A 859 -45.19 37.90 33.70
N LYS A 860 -46.45 37.56 34.01
CA LYS A 860 -46.93 37.43 35.40
C LYS A 860 -46.52 36.08 35.97
N ASN A 861 -46.01 36.08 37.20
CA ASN A 861 -45.78 34.85 37.96
C ASN A 861 -47.10 34.29 38.55
N ARG A 862 -47.04 33.19 39.32
CA ARG A 862 -48.23 32.57 39.97
C ARG A 862 -49.01 33.50 40.89
N GLU A 863 -48.33 34.47 41.50
CA GLU A 863 -48.97 35.47 42.37
C GLU A 863 -49.61 36.61 41.58
N GLY A 864 -49.53 36.56 40.25
CA GLY A 864 -49.98 37.61 39.34
C GLY A 864 -49.05 38.82 39.29
N CYS A 865 -47.85 38.73 39.86
CA CYS A 865 -46.86 39.81 39.87
C CYS A 865 -46.14 39.91 38.50
N PRO A 866 -46.23 41.06 37.79
CA PRO A 866 -45.53 41.27 36.52
C PRO A 866 -44.01 41.41 36.70
N GLY A 867 -43.20 40.94 35.75
CA GLY A 867 -41.74 41.10 35.81
C GLY A 867 -41.29 42.57 35.84
N LEU A 868 -42.04 43.46 35.16
CA LEU A 868 -41.75 44.90 35.14
C LEU A 868 -41.81 45.52 36.56
N TYR A 869 -42.66 44.99 37.44
CA TYR A 869 -42.75 45.44 38.82
C TYR A 869 -41.45 45.18 39.56
N GLU A 870 -40.90 43.96 39.45
CA GLU A 870 -39.63 43.61 40.09
C GLU A 870 -38.46 44.40 39.50
N ALA A 871 -38.45 44.66 38.18
CA ALA A 871 -37.46 45.53 37.56
C ALA A 871 -37.48 46.96 38.12
N MET A 872 -38.68 47.53 38.34
CA MET A 872 -38.84 48.85 38.96
C MET A 872 -38.40 48.84 40.43
N ARG A 873 -38.79 47.81 41.20
CA ARG A 873 -38.45 47.63 42.61
C ARG A 873 -36.94 47.46 42.83
N HIS A 874 -36.27 46.72 41.96
CA HIS A 874 -34.81 46.54 42.01
C HIS A 874 -34.02 47.66 41.29
N ASN A 875 -34.67 48.73 40.83
CA ASN A 875 -34.06 49.88 40.16
C ASN A 875 -33.28 49.52 38.87
N HIS A 876 -33.78 48.56 38.10
CA HIS A 876 -33.20 48.14 36.81
C HIS A 876 -33.63 49.07 35.66
N VAL A 877 -33.10 50.30 35.66
CA VAL A 877 -33.51 51.40 34.78
C VAL A 877 -33.48 51.03 33.28
N ASP A 878 -32.42 50.35 32.82
CA ASP A 878 -32.27 50.03 31.39
C ASP A 878 -33.31 49.00 30.93
N ALA A 879 -33.57 47.98 31.74
CA ALA A 879 -34.57 46.94 31.44
C ALA A 879 -35.99 47.52 31.44
N VAL A 880 -36.30 48.42 32.40
CA VAL A 880 -37.55 49.19 32.42
C VAL A 880 -37.68 50.04 31.16
N SER A 881 -36.63 50.77 30.77
CA SER A 881 -36.66 51.62 29.57
C SER A 881 -36.88 50.84 28.28
N VAL A 882 -36.22 49.68 28.13
CA VAL A 882 -36.42 48.80 26.96
C VAL A 882 -37.87 48.32 26.91
N PHE A 883 -38.42 47.86 28.03
CA PHE A 883 -39.79 47.37 28.09
C PHE A 883 -40.82 48.48 27.79
N GLU A 884 -40.67 49.65 28.41
CA GLU A 884 -41.59 50.78 28.21
C GLU A 884 -41.59 51.25 26.76
N LYS A 885 -40.40 51.41 26.14
CA LYS A 885 -40.30 51.76 24.71
C LYS A 885 -41.01 50.76 23.81
N ALA A 886 -40.94 49.47 24.14
CA ALA A 886 -41.65 48.44 23.38
C ALA A 886 -43.17 48.53 23.54
N ALA A 887 -43.66 48.83 24.75
CA ALA A 887 -45.09 49.06 25.00
C ALA A 887 -45.59 50.33 24.31
N GLU A 888 -44.83 51.44 24.38
CA GLU A 888 -45.13 52.71 23.70
C GLU A 888 -45.21 52.55 22.19
N GLU A 889 -44.24 51.84 21.61
CA GLU A 889 -44.24 51.53 20.18
C GLU A 889 -45.48 50.72 19.79
N GLY A 890 -45.95 49.83 20.67
CA GLY A 890 -47.17 49.06 20.43
C GLY A 890 -48.45 49.88 20.49
N LEU A 891 -48.53 50.84 21.41
CA LEU A 891 -49.62 51.81 21.44
C LEU A 891 -49.61 52.68 20.18
N ARG A 892 -48.42 53.20 19.80
CA ARG A 892 -48.23 54.06 18.63
C ARG A 892 -48.60 53.37 17.32
N ARG A 893 -48.33 52.07 17.20
CA ARG A 893 -48.71 51.25 16.04
C ARG A 893 -50.16 50.76 16.08
N GLY A 894 -50.92 51.06 17.14
CA GLY A 894 -52.30 50.60 17.32
C GLY A 894 -52.40 49.08 17.48
N VAL A 895 -51.32 48.44 17.92
CA VAL A 895 -51.24 47.01 18.16
C VAL A 895 -51.87 46.65 19.49
N ILE A 896 -51.59 47.45 20.52
CA ILE A 896 -52.23 47.36 21.84
C ILE A 896 -53.08 48.61 22.06
N ASP A 897 -54.19 48.49 22.77
CA ASP A 897 -55.03 49.64 23.11
C ASP A 897 -54.52 50.39 24.36
N ALA A 898 -55.11 51.56 24.63
CA ALA A 898 -54.72 52.38 25.78
C ALA A 898 -54.92 51.67 27.13
N LYS A 899 -55.84 50.71 27.21
CA LYS A 899 -56.10 49.93 28.43
C LYS A 899 -55.01 48.88 28.62
N GLN A 900 -54.66 48.12 27.59
CA GLN A 900 -53.57 47.15 27.59
C GLN A 900 -52.22 47.82 27.86
N PHE A 901 -51.96 49.00 27.26
CA PHE A 901 -50.78 49.80 27.55
C PHE A 901 -50.73 50.21 29.03
N ALA A 902 -51.83 50.73 29.58
CA ALA A 902 -51.92 51.10 30.99
C ALA A 902 -51.74 49.88 31.91
N GLU A 903 -52.28 48.71 31.55
CA GLU A 903 -52.12 47.46 32.31
C GLU A 903 -50.67 46.97 32.34
N LEU A 904 -49.96 47.02 31.20
CA LEU A 904 -48.55 46.60 31.11
C LEU A 904 -47.63 47.55 31.90
N THR A 905 -47.82 48.86 31.77
CA THR A 905 -46.96 49.89 32.38
C THR A 905 -47.26 50.18 33.84
N ALA A 906 -48.49 49.96 34.30
CA ALA A 906 -48.82 50.13 35.72
C ALA A 906 -48.12 49.08 36.61
N ALA A 907 -47.74 47.93 36.02
CA ALA A 907 -47.03 46.83 36.68
C ALA A 907 -47.59 46.50 38.07
N THR A 908 -48.91 46.36 38.19
CA THR A 908 -49.57 46.15 39.49
C THR A 908 -49.59 44.68 39.89
N PRO A 909 -49.05 44.28 41.06
CA PRO A 909 -49.27 42.97 41.65
C PRO A 909 -50.70 42.86 42.18
N THR A 910 -51.10 41.64 42.54
CA THR A 910 -52.42 41.32 43.13
C THR A 910 -52.71 42.05 44.45
N ASN A 911 -51.67 42.56 45.14
CA ASN A 911 -51.79 43.37 46.36
C ASN A 911 -52.14 44.86 46.10
N GLY A 912 -52.24 45.29 44.83
CA GLY A 912 -52.70 46.62 44.42
C GLY A 912 -51.69 47.77 44.55
N ARG A 913 -50.42 47.50 44.90
CA ARG A 913 -49.38 48.54 44.97
C ARG A 913 -48.75 48.76 43.58
N LEU A 914 -48.75 50.02 43.11
CA LEU A 914 -48.12 50.38 41.83
C LEU A 914 -46.59 50.26 41.94
N GLY A 915 -45.94 49.58 40.99
CA GLY A 915 -44.48 49.39 40.98
C GLY A 915 -43.69 50.71 41.05
N LEU A 916 -44.15 51.74 40.33
CA LEU A 916 -43.58 53.08 40.39
C LEU A 916 -43.69 53.71 41.80
N ARG A 917 -44.78 53.48 42.53
CA ARG A 917 -44.93 54.00 43.91
C ARG A 917 -44.01 53.29 44.89
N GLU A 918 -43.78 51.99 44.69
CA GLU A 918 -42.87 51.20 45.52
C GLU A 918 -41.42 51.60 45.29
N ALA A 919 -41.00 51.72 44.02
CA ALA A 919 -39.69 52.22 43.65
C ALA A 919 -39.41 53.64 44.22
N LEU A 920 -40.42 54.52 44.22
CA LEU A 920 -40.33 55.83 44.83
C LEU A 920 -40.23 55.79 46.37
N SER A 921 -40.87 54.81 47.01
CA SER A 921 -40.80 54.61 48.47
C SER A 921 -39.46 54.03 48.93
N GLU A 922 -38.78 53.27 48.07
CA GLU A 922 -37.45 52.70 48.32
C GLU A 922 -36.29 53.64 47.91
N GLY A 923 -36.58 54.81 47.32
CA GLY A 923 -35.58 55.85 47.00
C GLY A 923 -34.94 55.73 45.61
N HIS A 924 -35.50 54.94 44.71
CA HIS A 924 -34.96 54.64 43.37
C HIS A 924 -35.21 55.79 42.37
N ALA A 925 -34.47 56.88 42.51
CA ALA A 925 -34.62 58.08 41.67
C ALA A 925 -34.28 57.87 40.17
N GLY A 926 -33.56 56.80 39.84
CA GLY A 926 -33.18 56.45 38.46
C GLY A 926 -34.38 56.03 37.61
N VAL A 927 -35.20 55.10 38.12
CA VAL A 927 -36.47 54.69 37.47
C VAL A 927 -37.40 55.89 37.32
N ARG A 928 -37.53 56.74 38.34
CA ARG A 928 -38.33 57.98 38.26
C ARG A 928 -37.90 58.89 37.11
N ARG A 929 -36.60 59.06 36.88
CA ARG A 929 -36.07 59.94 35.83
C ARG A 929 -36.23 59.31 34.45
N GLY A 930 -35.95 58.01 34.31
CA GLY A 930 -36.13 57.26 33.06
C GLY A 930 -37.58 57.23 32.57
N VAL A 931 -38.55 56.98 33.47
CA VAL A 931 -39.98 56.98 33.16
C VAL A 931 -40.49 58.38 32.78
N LEU A 932 -40.01 59.44 33.45
CA LEU A 932 -40.40 60.84 33.16
C LEU A 932 -39.74 61.40 31.89
N GLU A 933 -38.54 60.94 31.53
CA GLU A 933 -37.85 61.33 30.29
C GLU A 933 -38.35 60.54 29.06
N GLY A 934 -38.77 59.28 29.24
CA GLY A 934 -39.44 58.47 28.20
C GLY A 934 -40.87 58.93 27.91
N GLY A 935 -41.64 59.25 28.95
CA GLY A 935 -43.04 59.70 28.83
C GLY A 935 -43.25 61.11 28.28
N ASN A 936 -42.19 61.83 27.87
CA ASN A 936 -42.29 63.21 27.38
C ASN A 936 -42.42 63.31 25.84
N SER A 937 -42.79 62.22 25.16
CA SER A 937 -43.14 62.22 23.72
C SER A 937 -44.64 62.06 23.48
N GLY A 938 -45.41 63.05 23.93
CA GLY A 938 -46.71 63.43 23.36
C GLY A 938 -47.84 62.41 23.44
N VAL A 939 -48.57 62.40 24.57
CA VAL A 939 -50.02 62.17 24.61
C VAL A 939 -50.68 63.37 25.26
#